data_AF-A0A5C6WVX9-F1
#
_entry.id   AF-A0A5C6WVX9-F1
#
_cell.length_a   1.000
_cell.length_b   1.000
_cell.length_c   1.000
_cell.angle_alpha   90.00
_cell.angle_beta   90.00
_cell.angle_gamma   90.00
#
_symmetry.space_group_name_H-M   'P 1'
#
loop_
_entity.id
_entity.type
_entity.pdbx_description
1 polymer ?
#
loop_
_entity_poly.entity_id
_entity_poly.type
_entity_poly.pdbx_seq_one_letter_code
_entity_poly.pdbx_strand_id
1 'polypeptide(L)'
;MHRAKKALDRGDAVRGLVQLVEGLRRNPERDDALDLLLYVYTRQIEHPGVESDVLRALEGNPARGELLGLLEVELREREKVSMARALVQLAREQGVAVIAPREEASPGEAPAPADEESAEEVGADASSEQADALSASDEVSRSEAPQSDEQGSVGAGEVNAGRPDPVDVQRAQVMRREVGLPTTDEIERRHPRRPRKRRAALMGVLLVVVLVGGMSAWAGWDHARRARLVAAIDGELVSLNHLDEGALDEVLAMARRSDRQGREVVEREVFARALRAVESAEEVDEREALRERLGDDVSTEWGMAARSLLASASAQWEEATEYAVLAERTHPGRLATLYARGRLCEARGQWSCAQGAYQRVLGQHERFEGARTAMMRLAAHRYDRELWDHHRAALSGEHCYTTLSWVNPFEGADEASSSNAGEPTGEAPTPDEGFCRAYGALAQAVEGHHEGGAWEASRVEAAVGRAPVLAAAQVVAGLASVDDYDPEAARDFFSGALSDPGLRPGFYRRVQIVGPEALVAVGRPDLALSLTVAVPDNAALLARVDESEAQARAEAIERRESARPEHLSAPPQARGELEARALLARARVLRELGATEHAVHTLELLLGLEGWADRARLELVRVHVVGGRQRVARLIAGQIQDADLQGRARAALALASGAFEQVVEHRSDADHWDDRRSRSLGYLALKRGRDAAASLNGELALEPTRLRVYARLGELPESFESTMERWNQVDPRGVSHLVDLGAAAFWRRNLALASDYFERAHAIAPDHPEVNWHLGLIARLEDSTARARGYFRKSWRGDENDASLLIELGSVHLDFERYEMAREAFLLAVLRDRRSVAAVAGLGRAYELGDPARGRRDLPQLLRDYSSSPRYAPAVAEMNKWLAILHGARQGDEAAAPFLARARQEVGDRADVLVELGLFHLARGEGSLAREHFALALQKNPTLPAPHWGLARLALDDGERERAATHLDRLEALGASPPWPTRAETLRREFALADADDAPDGAEDRE
;
A
#
# COMPACT_ATOMS: atom_id res chain seq x y z
N MET A 1 39.88 -3.42 43.56
CA MET A 1 38.55 -3.80 44.09
C MET A 1 38.22 -3.23 45.49
N HIS A 2 38.26 -3.97 46.61
CA HIS A 2 37.61 -3.53 47.87
C HIS A 2 38.07 -2.15 48.41
N ARG A 3 39.38 -1.85 48.35
CA ARG A 3 39.89 -0.53 48.77
C ARG A 3 39.41 0.61 47.85
N ALA A 4 39.30 0.35 46.54
CA ALA A 4 38.79 1.30 45.56
C ALA A 4 37.30 1.58 45.79
N LYS A 5 36.46 0.54 45.94
CA LYS A 5 35.03 0.71 46.31
C LYS A 5 34.89 1.57 47.57
N LYS A 6 35.66 1.28 48.62
CA LYS A 6 35.70 2.09 49.85
C LYS A 6 36.17 3.55 49.68
N ALA A 7 36.85 3.89 48.59
CA ALA A 7 37.19 5.28 48.24
C ALA A 7 36.05 5.96 47.45
N LEU A 8 35.44 5.24 46.51
CA LEU A 8 34.24 5.68 45.77
C LEU A 8 33.05 5.92 46.72
N ASP A 9 32.83 5.03 47.69
CA ASP A 9 31.82 5.15 48.76
C ASP A 9 32.03 6.39 49.66
N ARG A 10 33.21 7.02 49.57
CA ARG A 10 33.57 8.26 50.30
C ARG A 10 33.57 9.51 49.38
N GLY A 11 33.17 9.37 48.12
CA GLY A 11 33.18 10.45 47.13
C GLY A 11 34.56 10.75 46.53
N ASP A 12 35.59 9.96 46.82
CA ASP A 12 36.96 10.19 46.34
C ASP A 12 37.22 9.42 45.03
N ALA A 13 36.60 9.92 43.95
CA ALA A 13 36.61 9.28 42.63
C ALA A 13 38.02 9.08 42.05
N VAL A 14 38.88 10.10 42.14
CA VAL A 14 40.28 10.06 41.68
C VAL A 14 41.06 8.97 42.42
N ARG A 15 40.94 8.92 43.76
CA ARG A 15 41.62 7.88 44.55
C ARG A 15 41.04 6.48 44.33
N GLY A 16 39.75 6.38 44.01
CA GLY A 16 39.11 5.14 43.56
C GLY A 16 39.74 4.65 42.25
N LEU A 17 39.81 5.53 41.24
CA LEU A 17 40.40 5.26 39.93
C LEU A 17 41.87 4.83 40.03
N VAL A 18 42.72 5.59 40.73
CA VAL A 18 44.16 5.24 40.91
C VAL A 18 44.34 3.88 41.60
N GLN A 19 43.44 3.49 42.52
CA GLN A 19 43.47 2.16 43.14
C GLN A 19 42.94 1.04 42.26
N LEU A 20 42.20 1.35 41.18
CA LEU A 20 41.82 0.39 40.15
C LEU A 20 42.97 0.21 39.16
N VAL A 21 43.61 1.30 38.70
CA VAL A 21 44.82 1.29 37.86
C VAL A 21 45.92 0.43 38.48
N GLU A 22 46.28 0.68 39.74
CA GLU A 22 47.31 -0.10 40.45
C GLU A 22 46.89 -1.55 40.73
N GLY A 23 45.58 -1.83 40.72
CA GLY A 23 45.04 -3.19 40.84
C GLY A 23 45.14 -3.98 39.54
N LEU A 24 44.74 -3.36 38.42
CA LEU A 24 44.78 -3.91 37.07
C LEU A 24 46.22 -4.16 36.61
N ARG A 25 47.16 -3.25 36.93
CA ARG A 25 48.60 -3.46 36.68
C ARG A 25 49.16 -4.74 37.30
N ARG A 26 48.53 -5.26 38.37
CA ARG A 26 48.94 -6.50 39.05
C ARG A 26 48.15 -7.73 38.59
N ASN A 27 46.95 -7.53 38.04
CA ASN A 27 46.06 -8.58 37.55
C ASN A 27 45.25 -8.01 36.36
N PRO A 28 45.81 -8.00 35.14
CA PRO A 28 45.15 -7.36 33.99
C PRO A 28 43.90 -8.10 33.51
N GLU A 29 43.81 -9.42 33.76
CA GLU A 29 42.65 -10.29 33.44
C GLU A 29 41.43 -10.09 34.36
N ARG A 30 41.26 -8.88 34.94
CA ARG A 30 40.17 -8.57 35.88
C ARG A 30 39.20 -7.58 35.25
N ASP A 31 38.38 -8.09 34.34
CA ASP A 31 37.34 -7.33 33.64
C ASP A 31 36.42 -6.59 34.63
N ASP A 32 36.08 -7.22 35.75
CA ASP A 32 35.27 -6.61 36.83
C ASP A 32 35.90 -5.35 37.45
N ALA A 33 37.22 -5.22 37.39
CA ALA A 33 37.97 -4.04 37.83
C ALA A 33 38.21 -3.04 36.69
N LEU A 34 38.28 -3.52 35.44
CA LEU A 34 38.40 -2.70 34.24
C LEU A 34 37.10 -1.93 33.98
N ASP A 35 35.95 -2.63 33.94
CA ASP A 35 34.63 -2.02 33.81
C ASP A 35 34.39 -0.92 34.85
N LEU A 36 34.78 -1.19 36.10
CA LEU A 36 34.64 -0.21 37.18
C LEU A 36 35.59 0.99 37.01
N LEU A 37 36.78 0.80 36.43
CA LEU A 37 37.69 1.90 36.10
C LEU A 37 37.12 2.77 34.98
N LEU A 38 36.64 2.15 33.90
CA LEU A 38 36.05 2.84 32.75
C LEU A 38 34.80 3.63 33.20
N TYR A 39 33.92 2.99 33.99
CA TYR A 39 32.75 3.63 34.60
C TYR A 39 33.10 4.85 35.45
N VAL A 40 34.09 4.74 36.35
CA VAL A 40 34.51 5.87 37.21
C VAL A 40 35.11 6.99 36.35
N TYR A 41 35.91 6.65 35.34
CA TYR A 41 36.52 7.62 34.44
C TYR A 41 35.49 8.41 33.63
N THR A 42 34.52 7.76 32.98
CA THR A 42 33.53 8.47 32.15
C THR A 42 32.44 9.19 32.97
N ARG A 43 32.07 8.66 34.14
CA ARG A 43 30.92 9.17 34.92
C ARG A 43 31.24 9.96 36.20
N GLN A 44 32.45 9.85 36.77
CA GLN A 44 32.77 10.49 38.06
C GLN A 44 34.00 11.41 38.02
N ILE A 45 34.78 11.39 36.93
CA ILE A 45 35.83 12.36 36.67
C ILE A 45 35.27 13.44 35.74
N GLU A 46 35.37 14.70 36.14
CA GLU A 46 34.82 15.86 35.41
C GLU A 46 35.89 16.68 34.67
N HIS A 47 37.17 16.43 34.93
CA HIS A 47 38.28 17.21 34.41
C HIS A 47 39.43 16.28 33.96
N PRO A 48 40.16 16.64 32.87
CA PRO A 48 41.35 15.89 32.46
C PRO A 48 42.45 15.98 33.53
N GLY A 49 43.29 14.95 33.57
CA GLY A 49 44.40 14.77 34.52
C GLY A 49 44.70 13.33 34.90
N VAL A 50 43.91 12.34 34.44
CA VAL A 50 44.05 10.90 34.76
C VAL A 50 44.15 10.01 33.52
N GLU A 51 44.11 10.58 32.33
CA GLU A 51 44.21 9.92 31.02
C GLU A 51 45.45 9.02 30.93
N SER A 52 46.60 9.48 31.45
CA SER A 52 47.84 8.70 31.49
C SER A 52 47.72 7.44 32.35
N ASP A 53 46.93 7.50 33.44
CA ASP A 53 46.71 6.36 34.33
C ASP A 53 45.67 5.38 33.75
N VAL A 54 44.65 5.89 33.05
CA VAL A 54 43.69 5.07 32.27
C VAL A 54 44.40 4.36 31.11
N LEU A 55 45.22 5.07 30.34
CA LEU A 55 46.05 4.48 29.28
C LEU A 55 46.98 3.39 29.82
N ARG A 56 47.58 3.62 30.99
CA ARG A 56 48.45 2.64 31.68
C ARG A 56 47.68 1.44 32.22
N ALA A 57 46.41 1.59 32.62
CA ALA A 57 45.55 0.47 33.01
C ALA A 57 45.13 -0.41 31.82
N LEU A 58 45.20 0.12 30.59
CA LEU A 58 44.94 -0.59 29.35
C LEU A 58 46.21 -1.21 28.73
N GLU A 59 47.40 -0.98 29.30
CA GLU A 59 48.63 -1.63 28.86
C GLU A 59 48.54 -3.16 29.05
N GLY A 60 48.67 -3.90 27.95
CA GLY A 60 48.52 -5.37 27.93
C GLY A 60 47.11 -5.88 27.60
N ASN A 61 46.10 -5.00 27.47
CA ASN A 61 44.79 -5.41 26.96
C ASN A 61 44.82 -5.46 25.41
N PRO A 62 44.43 -6.58 24.77
CA PRO A 62 44.48 -6.71 23.30
C PRO A 62 43.50 -5.77 22.57
N ALA A 63 42.37 -5.43 23.20
CA ALA A 63 41.35 -4.53 22.64
C ALA A 63 41.59 -3.05 23.00
N ARG A 64 42.80 -2.66 23.44
CA ARG A 64 43.13 -1.29 23.87
C ARG A 64 42.72 -0.21 22.87
N GLY A 65 42.89 -0.45 21.56
CA GLY A 65 42.54 0.52 20.52
C GLY A 65 41.03 0.77 20.40
N GLU A 66 40.24 -0.29 20.46
CA GLU A 66 38.76 -0.26 20.39
C GLU A 66 38.16 0.33 21.66
N LEU A 67 38.68 -0.07 22.84
CA LEU A 67 38.28 0.49 24.13
C LEU A 67 38.54 2.00 24.20
N LEU A 68 39.63 2.50 23.60
CA LEU A 68 39.89 3.94 23.50
C LEU A 68 38.91 4.65 22.55
N GLY A 69 38.49 4.01 21.45
CA GLY A 69 37.46 4.58 20.56
C GLY A 69 36.09 4.63 21.22
N LEU A 70 35.70 3.58 21.94
CA LEU A 70 34.46 3.54 22.73
C LEU A 70 34.47 4.61 23.84
N LEU A 71 35.60 4.78 24.54
CA LEU A 71 35.78 5.84 25.54
C LEU A 71 35.72 7.24 24.92
N GLU A 72 36.29 7.45 23.73
CA GLU A 72 36.21 8.73 23.02
C GLU A 72 34.75 9.07 22.68
N VAL A 73 34.00 8.12 22.13
CA VAL A 73 32.57 8.28 21.82
C VAL A 73 31.78 8.57 23.10
N GLU A 74 31.94 7.77 24.16
CA GLU A 74 31.21 7.98 25.41
C GLU A 74 31.53 9.33 26.08
N LEU A 75 32.79 9.78 26.06
CA LEU A 75 33.17 11.10 26.59
C LEU A 75 32.58 12.24 25.75
N ARG A 76 32.47 12.08 24.42
CA ARG A 76 31.79 13.06 23.54
C ARG A 76 30.28 13.08 23.77
N GLU A 77 29.61 11.92 23.85
CA GLU A 77 28.18 11.80 24.18
C GLU A 77 27.82 12.45 25.54
N ARG A 78 28.78 12.47 26.48
CA ARG A 78 28.65 13.09 27.82
C ARG A 78 29.08 14.56 27.88
N GLU A 79 29.34 15.21 26.75
CA GLU A 79 29.85 16.59 26.64
C GLU A 79 31.25 16.82 27.26
N LYS A 80 31.97 15.75 27.64
CA LYS A 80 33.33 15.78 28.24
C LYS A 80 34.44 15.90 27.19
N VAL A 81 34.28 16.85 26.26
CA VAL A 81 35.13 17.03 25.07
C VAL A 81 36.61 17.28 25.42
N SER A 82 36.90 17.94 26.54
CA SER A 82 38.28 18.18 27.00
C SER A 82 39.01 16.88 27.39
N MET A 83 38.33 15.97 28.08
CA MET A 83 38.85 14.65 28.43
C MET A 83 38.99 13.76 27.20
N ALA A 84 38.01 13.77 26.29
CA ALA A 84 38.10 13.04 25.02
C ALA A 84 39.33 13.47 24.21
N ARG A 85 39.57 14.78 24.06
CA ARG A 85 40.76 15.32 23.38
C ARG A 85 42.06 14.94 24.09
N ALA A 86 42.11 15.04 25.42
CA ALA A 86 43.31 14.68 26.19
C ALA A 86 43.64 13.18 26.06
N LEU A 87 42.63 12.30 26.10
CA LEU A 87 42.77 10.86 25.96
C LEU A 87 43.34 10.48 24.58
N VAL A 88 42.75 11.03 23.51
CA VAL A 88 43.19 10.78 22.12
C VAL A 88 44.58 11.35 21.86
N GLN A 89 44.89 12.53 22.38
CA GLN A 89 46.22 13.12 22.25
C GLN A 89 47.28 12.25 22.93
N LEU A 90 47.06 11.86 24.20
CA LEU A 90 48.01 11.02 24.93
C LEU A 90 48.12 9.60 24.33
N ALA A 91 47.05 9.05 23.76
CA ALA A 91 47.10 7.79 23.03
C ALA A 91 48.02 7.90 21.79
N ARG A 92 47.88 8.98 21.00
CA ARG A 92 48.75 9.25 19.84
C ARG A 92 50.20 9.49 20.23
N GLU A 93 50.45 10.24 21.31
CA GLU A 93 51.80 10.47 21.86
C GLU A 93 52.47 9.17 22.34
N GLN A 94 51.69 8.18 22.78
CA GLN A 94 52.16 6.83 23.13
C GLN A 94 52.21 5.85 21.94
N GLY A 95 51.92 6.28 20.71
CA GLY A 95 51.91 5.43 19.52
C GLY A 95 50.74 4.44 19.46
N VAL A 96 49.66 4.69 20.18
CA VAL A 96 48.48 3.83 20.26
C VAL A 96 47.41 4.33 19.31
N ALA A 97 47.02 3.52 18.33
CA ALA A 97 45.90 3.81 17.46
C ALA A 97 44.58 3.77 18.26
N VAL A 98 43.84 4.87 18.24
CA VAL A 98 42.44 4.91 18.68
C VAL A 98 41.61 4.37 17.52
N ILE A 99 41.03 3.18 17.71
CA ILE A 99 40.22 2.52 16.69
C ILE A 99 38.77 2.91 16.96
N ALA A 100 38.20 3.76 16.10
CA ALA A 100 36.76 4.03 16.14
C ALA A 100 36.01 2.69 16.04
N PRO A 101 34.95 2.46 16.84
CA PRO A 101 34.20 1.21 16.78
C PRO A 101 33.72 0.98 15.36
N ARG A 102 34.17 -0.11 14.73
CA ARG A 102 33.74 -0.47 13.38
C ARG A 102 32.26 -0.80 13.40
N GLU A 103 31.49 -0.08 12.60
CA GLU A 103 30.39 -0.69 11.88
C GLU A 103 31.03 -1.70 10.92
N GLU A 104 31.02 -2.99 11.27
CA GLU A 104 31.57 -4.02 10.41
C GLU A 104 30.62 -4.22 9.23
N ALA A 105 31.11 -3.86 8.03
CA ALA A 105 30.44 -4.11 6.78
C ALA A 105 30.13 -5.61 6.61
N SER A 106 29.00 -5.91 5.97
CA SER A 106 28.56 -7.27 5.68
C SER A 106 29.68 -8.10 5.03
N PRO A 107 29.92 -9.36 5.46
CA PRO A 107 30.96 -10.20 4.87
C PRO A 107 30.53 -10.67 3.48
N GLY A 108 30.83 -9.87 2.45
CA GLY A 108 30.29 -10.07 1.10
C GLY A 108 31.02 -9.38 -0.04
N GLU A 109 32.26 -8.94 0.14
CA GLU A 109 33.06 -8.38 -0.97
C GLU A 109 34.50 -8.92 -0.95
N ALA A 110 34.83 -9.75 -1.93
CA ALA A 110 36.21 -10.14 -2.21
C ALA A 110 36.88 -8.98 -2.99
N PRO A 111 38.15 -8.64 -2.69
CA PRO A 111 38.82 -7.56 -3.41
C PRO A 111 39.06 -7.95 -4.87
N ALA A 112 38.68 -7.06 -5.78
CA ALA A 112 39.04 -7.19 -7.19
C ALA A 112 40.57 -7.15 -7.37
N PRO A 113 41.15 -7.96 -8.27
CA PRO A 113 42.58 -7.92 -8.54
C PRO A 113 42.96 -6.63 -9.26
N ALA A 114 44.15 -6.11 -8.95
CA ALA A 114 44.73 -4.97 -9.66
C ALA A 114 45.20 -5.36 -11.07
N ASP A 115 45.27 -4.37 -11.95
CA ASP A 115 45.68 -4.52 -13.34
C ASP A 115 47.13 -5.02 -13.48
N GLU A 116 47.32 -6.14 -14.20
CA GLU A 116 48.59 -6.44 -14.88
C GLU A 116 48.29 -6.87 -16.33
N GLU A 117 48.82 -6.14 -17.30
CA GLU A 117 48.78 -6.48 -18.72
C GLU A 117 49.76 -7.61 -19.07
N SER A 118 49.45 -8.31 -20.18
CA SER A 118 50.37 -9.13 -21.01
C SER A 118 50.80 -10.52 -20.52
N ALA A 119 50.25 -11.56 -21.18
CA ALA A 119 51.01 -12.65 -21.79
C ALA A 119 50.14 -13.41 -22.81
N GLU A 120 50.78 -14.05 -23.79
CA GLU A 120 50.16 -14.73 -24.95
C GLU A 120 49.86 -16.23 -24.70
N GLU A 121 49.41 -16.89 -25.79
CA GLU A 121 49.33 -18.35 -26.03
C GLU A 121 48.06 -19.07 -25.50
N VAL A 122 47.12 -19.52 -26.35
CA VAL A 122 47.14 -20.49 -27.47
C VAL A 122 46.66 -21.88 -27.04
N GLY A 123 45.65 -22.35 -27.77
CA GLY A 123 45.22 -23.75 -27.85
C GLY A 123 43.98 -24.06 -27.01
N ALA A 124 43.02 -24.84 -27.49
CA ALA A 124 42.70 -25.45 -28.79
C ALA A 124 41.49 -26.37 -28.51
N ASP A 125 40.65 -26.59 -29.53
CA ASP A 125 39.86 -27.83 -29.73
C ASP A 125 38.85 -28.30 -28.64
N ALA A 126 37.68 -28.84 -29.00
CA ALA A 126 37.05 -28.97 -30.31
C ALA A 126 35.55 -29.30 -30.18
N SER A 127 34.84 -29.09 -31.30
CA SER A 127 33.65 -29.82 -31.80
C SER A 127 32.41 -29.93 -30.89
N SER A 128 31.22 -29.41 -31.23
CA SER A 128 30.49 -29.22 -32.50
C SER A 128 29.74 -30.43 -33.07
N GLU A 129 28.41 -30.39 -32.95
CA GLU A 129 27.39 -30.83 -33.92
C GLU A 129 26.31 -29.73 -33.81
N GLN A 130 26.05 -28.78 -34.74
CA GLN A 130 25.74 -28.86 -36.18
C GLN A 130 24.64 -29.93 -36.46
N ALA A 131 23.54 -29.65 -37.17
CA ALA A 131 23.19 -28.60 -38.14
C ALA A 131 21.65 -28.44 -38.19
N ASP A 132 20.92 -27.63 -38.98
CA ASP A 132 21.14 -26.62 -40.05
C ASP A 132 19.86 -25.73 -40.02
N ALA A 133 19.82 -24.40 -40.20
CA ALA A 133 20.38 -23.47 -41.18
C ALA A 133 19.38 -23.04 -42.28
N LEU A 134 19.39 -21.73 -42.57
CA LEU A 134 19.11 -21.00 -43.84
C LEU A 134 18.76 -19.53 -43.45
N SER A 135 19.74 -18.61 -43.34
CA SER A 135 20.42 -17.86 -44.42
C SER A 135 19.70 -16.54 -44.79
N ALA A 136 20.36 -15.39 -44.99
CA ALA A 136 21.75 -14.96 -44.74
C ALA A 136 21.87 -13.45 -45.01
N SER A 137 22.93 -12.79 -44.48
CA SER A 137 23.71 -11.66 -45.08
C SER A 137 23.00 -10.33 -45.46
N ASP A 138 23.63 -9.14 -45.57
CA ASP A 138 24.89 -8.47 -45.14
C ASP A 138 24.79 -6.98 -45.65
N GLU A 139 25.56 -5.95 -45.28
CA GLU A 139 26.69 -5.75 -44.34
C GLU A 139 26.80 -4.23 -43.94
N VAL A 140 27.58 -3.92 -42.90
CA VAL A 140 28.50 -2.75 -42.79
C VAL A 140 28.00 -1.27 -42.87
N SER A 141 27.93 -0.68 -41.68
CA SER A 141 28.51 0.61 -41.22
C SER A 141 29.39 1.47 -42.15
N ARG A 142 29.29 2.80 -42.01
CA ARG A 142 30.43 3.66 -41.59
C ARG A 142 30.01 5.09 -41.23
N SER A 143 30.68 5.64 -40.23
CA SER A 143 30.65 7.04 -39.83
C SER A 143 31.71 7.86 -40.57
N GLU A 144 31.50 9.17 -40.70
CA GLU A 144 32.57 10.17 -40.64
C GLU A 144 31.99 11.58 -40.40
N ALA A 145 32.66 12.35 -39.55
CA ALA A 145 32.47 13.80 -39.39
C ALA A 145 33.68 14.52 -40.00
N PRO A 146 33.62 15.85 -40.19
CA PRO A 146 34.43 16.69 -39.29
C PRO A 146 33.79 18.02 -38.88
N GLN A 147 34.47 18.70 -37.96
CA GLN A 147 34.11 19.98 -37.31
C GLN A 147 34.71 21.21 -38.03
N SER A 148 34.65 22.38 -37.35
CA SER A 148 35.35 23.66 -37.58
C SER A 148 34.69 24.64 -38.58
N ASP A 149 34.67 25.97 -38.37
CA ASP A 149 34.92 26.79 -37.16
C ASP A 149 34.42 28.24 -37.39
N GLU A 150 34.62 29.13 -36.40
CA GLU A 150 34.56 30.61 -36.47
C GLU A 150 33.17 31.29 -36.62
N GLN A 151 32.85 32.47 -36.07
CA GLN A 151 33.25 33.32 -34.92
C GLN A 151 32.56 34.71 -35.14
N GLY A 152 32.34 35.52 -34.08
CA GLY A 152 32.01 36.97 -34.20
C GLY A 152 30.53 37.36 -34.02
N SER A 153 30.08 37.70 -32.81
CA SER A 153 30.04 39.07 -32.22
C SER A 153 28.95 40.01 -32.81
N VAL A 154 27.81 40.25 -32.14
CA VAL A 154 27.56 41.14 -30.96
C VAL A 154 27.33 42.62 -31.33
N GLY A 155 26.20 43.17 -30.85
CA GLY A 155 25.89 44.61 -30.78
C GLY A 155 24.84 45.10 -31.79
N ALA A 156 23.70 45.76 -31.51
CA ALA A 156 22.91 46.19 -30.34
C ALA A 156 22.33 47.60 -30.64
N GLY A 157 21.08 47.84 -30.23
CA GLY A 157 20.39 49.15 -30.30
C GLY A 157 19.47 49.34 -31.52
N GLU A 158 18.25 49.89 -31.44
CA GLU A 158 17.31 50.21 -30.35
C GLU A 158 16.03 50.80 -31.03
N VAL A 159 14.82 50.43 -30.59
CA VAL A 159 13.60 51.26 -30.37
C VAL A 159 13.19 52.30 -31.48
N ASN A 160 11.97 52.34 -32.06
CA ASN A 160 10.64 52.18 -31.44
C ASN A 160 9.45 51.85 -32.39
N ALA A 161 8.43 51.19 -31.81
CA ALA A 161 6.98 51.11 -32.07
C ALA A 161 6.31 51.45 -33.45
N GLY A 162 5.45 50.51 -33.91
CA GLY A 162 4.36 50.78 -34.87
C GLY A 162 3.61 49.55 -35.42
N ARG A 163 2.59 49.03 -34.71
CA ARG A 163 1.61 48.02 -35.19
C ARG A 163 0.65 48.61 -36.27
N PRO A 164 -0.15 47.82 -37.05
CA PRO A 164 -0.44 46.38 -36.93
C PRO A 164 -0.35 45.52 -38.24
N ASP A 165 -0.54 44.21 -38.03
CA ASP A 165 -0.86 43.09 -38.96
C ASP A 165 -2.22 43.30 -39.71
N PRO A 166 -2.73 42.44 -40.65
CA PRO A 166 -2.27 41.08 -41.00
C PRO A 166 -2.34 40.57 -42.48
N VAL A 167 -1.66 39.43 -42.74
CA VAL A 167 -2.07 38.29 -43.65
C VAL A 167 -2.12 38.58 -45.18
N ASP A 168 -1.69 37.72 -46.13
CA ASP A 168 -1.69 36.24 -46.21
C ASP A 168 -0.54 35.63 -47.06
N VAL A 169 -0.37 34.31 -47.01
CA VAL A 169 0.76 33.55 -47.62
C VAL A 169 0.39 32.84 -48.93
N GLN A 170 1.24 32.97 -49.95
CA GLN A 170 1.17 32.16 -51.18
C GLN A 170 1.90 30.81 -51.04
N ARG A 171 1.33 29.75 -51.63
CA ARG A 171 2.08 28.58 -52.12
C ARG A 171 1.73 28.32 -53.59
N ALA A 172 2.73 27.86 -54.32
CA ALA A 172 2.73 27.79 -55.78
C ALA A 172 2.54 26.35 -56.30
N GLN A 173 2.02 26.25 -57.53
CA GLN A 173 2.49 25.37 -58.63
C GLN A 173 2.47 23.83 -58.43
N VAL A 174 2.32 22.95 -59.44
CA VAL A 174 2.12 23.02 -60.91
C VAL A 174 1.09 21.88 -61.22
N MET A 175 0.31 21.78 -62.31
CA MET A 175 0.73 21.26 -63.64
C MET A 175 -0.51 20.98 -64.55
N ARG A 176 -0.54 21.59 -65.75
CA ARG A 176 -0.86 21.01 -67.09
C ARG A 176 -1.85 21.76 -67.98
N ARG A 177 -1.30 22.12 -69.15
CA ARG A 177 -1.89 22.14 -70.51
C ARG A 177 -3.03 23.13 -70.79
N GLU A 178 -2.63 24.26 -71.33
CA GLU A 178 -3.42 25.08 -72.24
C GLU A 178 -3.69 24.35 -73.58
N VAL A 179 -4.91 24.50 -74.10
CA VAL A 179 -5.19 24.54 -75.54
C VAL A 179 -6.21 25.66 -75.74
N GLY A 180 -5.78 26.75 -76.41
CA GLY A 180 -6.55 27.98 -76.49
C GLY A 180 -7.73 27.93 -77.47
N LEU A 181 -8.80 28.64 -77.11
CA LEU A 181 -9.84 29.08 -78.05
C LEU A 181 -9.42 30.44 -78.65
N PRO A 182 -9.34 30.60 -79.97
CA PRO A 182 -9.09 31.91 -80.57
C PRO A 182 -10.38 32.74 -80.61
N THR A 183 -10.31 33.98 -80.12
CA THR A 183 -11.34 34.99 -80.30
C THR A 183 -11.37 35.52 -81.74
N THR A 184 -12.55 35.95 -82.18
CA THR A 184 -12.79 36.56 -83.47
C THR A 184 -12.22 37.98 -83.56
N ASP A 185 -11.41 38.26 -84.58
CA ASP A 185 -11.80 39.15 -85.70
C ASP A 185 -10.57 39.60 -86.51
N GLU A 186 -10.49 39.22 -87.80
CA GLU A 186 -9.87 40.06 -88.83
C GLU A 186 -10.25 39.64 -90.28
N ILE A 187 -11.07 40.48 -90.93
CA ILE A 187 -10.99 40.93 -92.34
C ILE A 187 -11.17 39.90 -93.50
N GLU A 188 -12.41 39.94 -94.02
CA GLU A 188 -12.84 39.99 -95.44
C GLU A 188 -12.54 38.88 -96.51
N ARG A 189 -13.61 38.67 -97.31
CA ARG A 189 -13.72 38.33 -98.77
C ARG A 189 -13.96 36.87 -99.19
N ARG A 190 -15.25 36.54 -99.43
CA ARG A 190 -15.86 36.32 -100.77
C ARG A 190 -17.31 35.78 -100.70
N HIS A 191 -18.23 36.42 -101.42
CA HIS A 191 -19.54 35.87 -101.83
C HIS A 191 -19.38 34.96 -103.08
N PRO A 192 -20.42 34.28 -103.65
CA PRO A 192 -21.86 34.20 -103.29
C PRO A 192 -22.49 32.77 -103.31
N ARG A 193 -23.75 32.62 -102.81
CA ARG A 193 -24.97 32.17 -103.57
C ARG A 193 -26.17 31.80 -102.68
N ARG A 194 -27.39 32.06 -103.17
CA ARG A 194 -28.71 31.56 -102.65
C ARG A 194 -29.09 30.27 -103.42
N PRO A 195 -29.87 29.32 -102.85
CA PRO A 195 -31.35 29.38 -102.77
C PRO A 195 -31.91 28.97 -101.38
N ARG A 196 -33.11 29.31 -100.86
CA ARG A 196 -34.51 29.55 -101.31
C ARG A 196 -35.45 28.35 -100.99
N LYS A 197 -36.51 28.64 -100.20
CA LYS A 197 -37.67 27.81 -99.74
C LYS A 197 -37.35 26.88 -98.54
N ARG A 198 -37.93 27.02 -97.33
CA ARG A 198 -39.33 27.14 -96.81
C ARG A 198 -40.12 25.83 -96.73
N ARG A 199 -40.63 25.55 -95.52
CA ARG A 199 -41.74 24.62 -95.14
C ARG A 199 -41.43 23.12 -95.09
N ALA A 200 -40.67 22.72 -94.07
CA ALA A 200 -40.68 21.35 -93.50
C ALA A 200 -40.20 21.31 -92.02
N ALA A 201 -39.32 22.24 -91.62
CA ALA A 201 -38.62 22.19 -90.33
C ALA A 201 -39.45 22.50 -89.07
N LEU A 202 -40.71 22.94 -89.17
CA LEU A 202 -41.47 23.37 -87.98
C LEU A 202 -41.88 22.18 -87.09
N MET A 203 -42.29 21.04 -87.68
CA MET A 203 -42.72 19.86 -86.92
C MET A 203 -41.56 19.08 -86.29
N GLY A 204 -40.42 18.97 -86.98
CA GLY A 204 -39.23 18.32 -86.42
C GLY A 204 -38.63 19.10 -85.24
N VAL A 205 -38.55 20.43 -85.36
CA VAL A 205 -38.11 21.29 -84.25
C VAL A 205 -39.12 21.28 -83.11
N LEU A 206 -40.44 21.26 -83.37
CA LEU A 206 -41.43 21.14 -82.29
C LEU A 206 -41.30 19.80 -81.55
N LEU A 207 -41.10 18.69 -82.27
CA LEU A 207 -40.91 17.38 -81.65
C LEU A 207 -39.64 17.33 -80.79
N VAL A 208 -38.52 17.88 -81.28
CA VAL A 208 -37.25 17.97 -80.53
C VAL A 208 -37.37 18.96 -79.37
N VAL A 209 -38.09 20.08 -79.49
CA VAL A 209 -38.32 21.02 -78.39
C VAL A 209 -39.27 20.44 -77.33
N VAL A 210 -40.21 19.57 -77.71
CA VAL A 210 -41.06 18.82 -76.76
C VAL A 210 -40.30 17.64 -76.12
N LEU A 211 -39.40 16.96 -76.84
CA LEU A 211 -38.53 15.93 -76.28
C LEU A 211 -37.45 16.51 -75.37
N VAL A 212 -36.73 17.55 -75.80
CA VAL A 212 -35.72 18.24 -75.00
C VAL A 212 -36.38 19.01 -73.86
N GLY A 213 -37.49 19.70 -74.12
CA GLY A 213 -38.28 20.39 -73.08
C GLY A 213 -38.89 19.41 -72.08
N GLY A 214 -39.35 18.24 -72.54
CA GLY A 214 -39.83 17.14 -71.70
C GLY A 214 -38.70 16.49 -70.91
N MET A 215 -37.53 16.28 -71.50
CA MET A 215 -36.34 15.77 -70.81
C MET A 215 -35.76 16.79 -69.83
N SER A 216 -35.80 18.09 -70.11
CA SER A 216 -35.35 19.13 -69.18
C SER A 216 -36.38 19.38 -68.06
N ALA A 217 -37.67 19.26 -68.35
CA ALA A 217 -38.71 19.27 -67.33
C ALA A 217 -38.66 18.01 -66.45
N TRP A 218 -38.38 16.84 -67.04
CA TRP A 218 -38.20 15.59 -66.31
C TRP A 218 -36.91 15.60 -65.49
N ALA A 219 -35.78 16.04 -66.05
CA ALA A 219 -34.52 16.19 -65.32
C ALA A 219 -34.61 17.27 -64.22
N GLY A 220 -35.32 18.37 -64.46
CA GLY A 220 -35.58 19.40 -63.45
C GLY A 220 -36.53 18.92 -62.35
N TRP A 221 -37.57 18.15 -62.69
CA TRP A 221 -38.47 17.52 -61.73
C TRP A 221 -37.77 16.44 -60.90
N ASP A 222 -36.94 15.62 -61.54
CA ASP A 222 -36.17 14.56 -60.89
C ASP A 222 -35.02 15.13 -60.04
N HIS A 223 -34.38 16.21 -60.45
CA HIS A 223 -33.42 16.96 -59.62
C HIS A 223 -34.12 17.62 -58.42
N ALA A 224 -35.28 18.27 -58.61
CA ALA A 224 -36.06 18.83 -57.50
C ALA A 224 -36.62 17.75 -56.56
N ARG A 225 -36.96 16.56 -57.07
CA ARG A 225 -37.36 15.40 -56.29
C ARG A 225 -36.18 14.86 -55.47
N ARG A 226 -34.99 14.73 -56.07
CA ARG A 226 -33.76 14.34 -55.38
C ARG A 226 -33.34 15.36 -54.33
N ALA A 227 -33.38 16.66 -54.62
CA ALA A 227 -33.07 17.71 -53.65
C ALA A 227 -34.03 17.70 -52.44
N ARG A 228 -35.33 17.41 -52.65
CA ARG A 228 -36.28 17.22 -51.54
C ARG A 228 -36.01 15.94 -50.73
N LEU A 229 -35.62 14.86 -51.39
CA LEU A 229 -35.24 13.61 -50.72
C LEU A 229 -33.99 13.83 -49.85
N VAL A 230 -32.96 14.48 -50.40
CA VAL A 230 -31.73 14.83 -49.68
C VAL A 230 -32.01 15.75 -48.50
N ALA A 231 -32.80 16.82 -48.69
CA ALA A 231 -33.16 17.72 -47.60
C ALA A 231 -34.03 17.06 -46.50
N ALA A 232 -34.84 16.05 -46.85
CA ALA A 232 -35.55 15.25 -45.86
C ALA A 232 -34.59 14.34 -45.08
N ILE A 233 -33.69 13.63 -45.77
CA ILE A 233 -32.66 12.80 -45.11
C ILE A 233 -31.77 13.66 -44.20
N ASP A 234 -31.30 14.83 -44.66
CA ASP A 234 -30.49 15.76 -43.85
C ASP A 234 -31.26 16.27 -42.61
N GLY A 235 -32.59 16.38 -42.70
CA GLY A 235 -33.45 16.72 -41.56
C GLY A 235 -33.54 15.59 -40.53
N GLU A 236 -33.82 14.36 -40.98
CA GLU A 236 -33.91 13.19 -40.11
C GLU A 236 -32.56 12.83 -39.48
N LEU A 237 -31.45 12.93 -40.22
CA LEU A 237 -30.09 12.68 -39.70
C LEU A 237 -29.69 13.59 -38.54
N VAL A 238 -30.29 14.79 -38.43
CA VAL A 238 -30.04 15.73 -37.32
C VAL A 238 -30.79 15.33 -36.04
N SER A 239 -31.81 14.48 -36.13
CA SER A 239 -32.58 13.94 -34.98
C SER A 239 -32.57 12.41 -34.91
N LEU A 240 -31.64 11.76 -35.61
CA LEU A 240 -31.52 10.31 -35.64
C LEU A 240 -30.99 9.78 -34.29
N ASN A 241 -31.82 9.01 -33.59
CA ASN A 241 -31.33 8.05 -32.61
C ASN A 241 -30.59 6.93 -33.35
N HIS A 242 -29.27 7.06 -33.43
CA HIS A 242 -28.37 6.13 -34.13
C HIS A 242 -28.27 4.73 -33.51
N LEU A 243 -28.87 4.50 -32.34
CA LEU A 243 -28.93 3.18 -31.69
C LEU A 243 -30.29 2.49 -31.81
N ASP A 244 -31.33 3.17 -32.32
CA ASP A 244 -32.63 2.58 -32.60
C ASP A 244 -32.65 2.00 -34.02
N GLU A 245 -32.75 0.67 -34.12
CA GLU A 245 -32.83 -0.04 -35.41
C GLU A 245 -34.03 0.42 -36.25
N GLY A 246 -35.17 0.68 -35.61
CA GLY A 246 -36.41 1.09 -36.26
C GLY A 246 -36.29 2.49 -36.87
N ALA A 247 -35.80 3.46 -36.08
CA ALA A 247 -35.58 4.82 -36.55
C ALA A 247 -34.62 4.88 -37.76
N LEU A 248 -33.50 4.15 -37.68
CA LEU A 248 -32.55 4.09 -38.80
C LEU A 248 -33.17 3.43 -40.03
N ASP A 249 -33.86 2.30 -39.89
CA ASP A 249 -34.45 1.62 -41.04
C ASP A 249 -35.66 2.37 -41.65
N GLU A 250 -36.40 3.18 -40.89
CA GLU A 250 -37.42 4.10 -41.43
C GLU A 250 -36.81 5.21 -42.30
N VAL A 251 -35.73 5.85 -41.83
CA VAL A 251 -34.96 6.84 -42.61
C VAL A 251 -34.38 6.21 -43.88
N LEU A 252 -33.86 4.97 -43.78
CA LEU A 252 -33.34 4.25 -44.94
C LEU A 252 -34.44 3.71 -45.87
N ALA A 253 -35.64 3.40 -45.37
CA ALA A 253 -36.79 3.01 -46.19
C ALA A 253 -37.31 4.16 -47.08
N MET A 254 -37.02 5.43 -46.74
CA MET A 254 -37.20 6.56 -47.64
C MET A 254 -36.19 6.53 -48.80
N ALA A 255 -34.93 6.14 -48.54
CA ALA A 255 -33.87 6.02 -49.55
C ALA A 255 -34.01 4.78 -50.47
N ARG A 256 -34.49 3.65 -49.95
CA ARG A 256 -34.67 2.39 -50.71
C ARG A 256 -35.80 2.44 -51.75
N ARG A 257 -36.76 3.38 -51.64
CA ARG A 257 -37.89 3.56 -52.59
C ARG A 257 -37.51 4.23 -53.92
N SER A 258 -36.22 4.40 -54.20
CA SER A 258 -35.68 4.92 -55.48
C SER A 258 -34.83 3.86 -56.17
N ASP A 259 -35.33 3.31 -57.28
CA ASP A 259 -34.73 2.23 -58.09
C ASP A 259 -33.35 2.56 -58.72
N ARG A 260 -32.87 3.79 -58.48
CA ARG A 260 -31.49 4.24 -58.67
C ARG A 260 -31.12 5.14 -57.49
N GLN A 261 -30.32 4.62 -56.55
CA GLN A 261 -29.73 5.45 -55.50
C GLN A 261 -28.63 6.35 -56.11
N GLY A 262 -28.70 7.65 -55.86
CA GLY A 262 -27.60 8.56 -56.22
C GLY A 262 -26.48 8.52 -55.19
N ARG A 263 -25.24 8.78 -55.60
CA ARG A 263 -24.05 8.77 -54.73
C ARG A 263 -24.23 9.60 -53.44
N GLU A 264 -24.82 10.78 -53.53
CA GLU A 264 -25.16 11.65 -52.38
C GLU A 264 -26.09 11.00 -51.34
N VAL A 265 -26.93 10.05 -51.75
CA VAL A 265 -27.84 9.28 -50.88
C VAL A 265 -27.11 8.09 -50.25
N VAL A 266 -26.23 7.44 -51.01
CA VAL A 266 -25.37 6.35 -50.50
C VAL A 266 -24.38 6.88 -49.46
N GLU A 267 -23.70 8.00 -49.74
CA GLU A 267 -22.77 8.65 -48.80
C GLU A 267 -23.46 9.00 -47.45
N ARG A 268 -24.76 9.34 -47.47
CA ARG A 268 -25.59 9.58 -46.26
C ARG A 268 -26.04 8.30 -45.56
N GLU A 269 -26.50 7.29 -46.30
CA GLU A 269 -26.87 5.97 -45.73
C GLU A 269 -25.65 5.32 -45.05
N VAL A 270 -24.47 5.39 -45.67
CA VAL A 270 -23.23 4.88 -45.08
C VAL A 270 -22.81 5.71 -43.87
N PHE A 271 -22.92 7.05 -43.90
CA PHE A 271 -22.66 7.86 -42.69
C PHE A 271 -23.58 7.45 -41.52
N ALA A 272 -24.89 7.32 -41.78
CA ALA A 272 -25.87 6.96 -40.75
C ALA A 272 -25.57 5.60 -40.10
N ARG A 273 -25.20 4.59 -40.89
CA ARG A 273 -24.78 3.28 -40.36
C ARG A 273 -23.40 3.32 -39.72
N ALA A 274 -22.46 4.12 -40.24
CA ALA A 274 -21.16 4.32 -39.63
C ALA A 274 -21.28 4.95 -38.23
N LEU A 275 -22.31 5.76 -37.93
CA LEU A 275 -22.58 6.22 -36.56
C LEU A 275 -22.78 5.05 -35.58
N ARG A 276 -23.43 3.95 -35.99
CA ARG A 276 -23.64 2.74 -35.17
C ARG A 276 -22.41 1.82 -35.18
N ALA A 277 -21.90 1.48 -36.36
CA ALA A 277 -20.81 0.52 -36.53
C ALA A 277 -19.48 0.98 -35.89
N VAL A 278 -19.34 2.26 -35.58
CA VAL A 278 -18.22 2.84 -34.82
C VAL A 278 -18.37 2.64 -33.30
N GLU A 279 -19.58 2.43 -32.79
CA GLU A 279 -19.88 2.24 -31.36
C GLU A 279 -19.99 0.75 -30.97
N SER A 280 -20.32 -0.13 -31.94
CA SER A 280 -20.22 -1.59 -31.79
C SER A 280 -18.79 -2.08 -32.04
N ALA A 281 -18.22 -2.85 -31.11
CA ALA A 281 -16.88 -3.44 -31.24
C ALA A 281 -16.87 -4.79 -31.99
N GLU A 282 -18.04 -5.41 -32.16
CA GLU A 282 -18.19 -6.79 -32.63
C GLU A 282 -18.58 -6.88 -34.13
N GLU A 283 -18.85 -5.73 -34.78
CA GLU A 283 -19.32 -5.58 -36.17
C GLU A 283 -18.19 -5.31 -37.20
N VAL A 284 -17.09 -6.08 -37.19
CA VAL A 284 -15.98 -5.89 -38.14
C VAL A 284 -16.43 -6.03 -39.60
N ASP A 285 -17.18 -7.10 -39.90
CA ASP A 285 -17.67 -7.40 -41.25
C ASP A 285 -18.61 -6.31 -41.80
N GLU A 286 -19.43 -5.68 -40.96
CA GLU A 286 -20.30 -4.57 -41.39
C GLU A 286 -19.47 -3.32 -41.73
N ARG A 287 -18.43 -2.99 -40.95
CA ARG A 287 -17.55 -1.85 -41.26
C ARG A 287 -16.86 -2.00 -42.62
N GLU A 288 -16.41 -3.21 -42.96
CA GLU A 288 -15.84 -3.51 -44.27
C GLU A 288 -16.91 -3.42 -45.38
N ALA A 289 -18.09 -4.02 -45.19
CA ALA A 289 -19.18 -3.93 -46.16
C ALA A 289 -19.66 -2.48 -46.40
N LEU A 290 -19.70 -1.64 -45.36
CA LEU A 290 -20.00 -0.21 -45.46
C LEU A 290 -18.92 0.55 -46.23
N ARG A 291 -17.65 0.22 -46.00
CA ARG A 291 -16.49 0.79 -46.72
C ARG A 291 -16.50 0.41 -48.20
N GLU A 292 -16.73 -0.86 -48.54
CA GLU A 292 -16.88 -1.30 -49.93
C GLU A 292 -18.06 -0.60 -50.63
N ARG A 293 -19.20 -0.46 -49.94
CA ARG A 293 -20.39 0.21 -50.47
C ARG A 293 -20.19 1.71 -50.69
N LEU A 294 -19.31 2.34 -49.91
CA LEU A 294 -18.93 3.75 -50.07
C LEU A 294 -18.01 3.96 -51.29
N GLY A 295 -17.05 3.04 -51.48
CA GLY A 295 -16.03 3.12 -52.52
C GLY A 295 -14.93 4.16 -52.26
N ASP A 296 -13.93 4.19 -53.14
CA ASP A 296 -12.77 5.11 -53.06
C ASP A 296 -13.07 6.54 -53.51
N ASP A 297 -14.14 6.70 -54.27
CA ASP A 297 -14.56 7.98 -54.80
C ASP A 297 -15.62 8.56 -53.85
N VAL A 298 -15.21 9.41 -52.89
CA VAL A 298 -16.10 10.17 -51.98
C VAL A 298 -16.09 11.66 -52.32
N SER A 299 -17.26 12.30 -52.34
CA SER A 299 -17.42 13.66 -52.90
C SER A 299 -18.12 14.67 -52.01
N THR A 300 -18.88 14.24 -51.00
CA THR A 300 -19.59 15.12 -50.07
C THR A 300 -18.98 15.06 -48.66
N GLU A 301 -19.36 16.00 -47.82
CA GLU A 301 -19.02 16.02 -46.39
C GLU A 301 -19.41 14.72 -45.67
N TRP A 302 -20.50 14.07 -46.09
CA TRP A 302 -21.00 12.83 -45.50
C TRP A 302 -20.12 11.63 -45.85
N GLY A 303 -19.70 11.50 -47.11
CA GLY A 303 -18.84 10.40 -47.55
C GLY A 303 -17.43 10.50 -46.95
N MET A 304 -16.84 11.70 -46.92
CA MET A 304 -15.54 11.92 -46.28
C MET A 304 -15.62 11.66 -44.77
N ALA A 305 -16.67 12.14 -44.10
CA ALA A 305 -16.89 11.89 -42.67
C ALA A 305 -17.12 10.40 -42.38
N ALA A 306 -17.94 9.70 -43.17
CA ALA A 306 -18.19 8.26 -43.00
C ALA A 306 -16.91 7.44 -43.15
N ARG A 307 -16.07 7.76 -44.14
CA ARG A 307 -14.78 7.08 -44.33
C ARG A 307 -13.81 7.34 -43.17
N SER A 308 -13.74 8.57 -42.69
CA SER A 308 -12.96 8.92 -41.49
C SER A 308 -13.45 8.21 -40.23
N LEU A 309 -14.76 8.09 -40.05
CA LEU A 309 -15.40 7.36 -38.94
C LEU A 309 -15.06 5.87 -38.96
N LEU A 310 -15.32 5.19 -40.08
CA LEU A 310 -15.02 3.75 -40.25
C LEU A 310 -13.51 3.46 -40.09
N ALA A 311 -12.64 4.29 -40.66
CA ALA A 311 -11.20 4.16 -40.48
C ALA A 311 -10.75 4.39 -39.01
N SER A 312 -11.38 5.33 -38.30
CA SER A 312 -11.11 5.56 -36.86
C SER A 312 -11.47 4.34 -36.01
N ALA A 313 -12.64 3.74 -36.24
CA ALA A 313 -13.08 2.54 -35.53
C ALA A 313 -12.24 1.29 -35.82
N SER A 314 -11.59 1.24 -36.98
CA SER A 314 -10.64 0.20 -37.38
C SER A 314 -9.17 0.54 -37.07
N ALA A 315 -8.90 1.60 -36.28
CA ALA A 315 -7.57 2.09 -35.92
C ALA A 315 -6.63 2.43 -37.12
N GLN A 316 -7.20 2.73 -38.29
CA GLN A 316 -6.49 3.10 -39.51
C GLN A 316 -6.18 4.60 -39.52
N TRP A 317 -5.27 5.01 -38.64
CA TRP A 317 -5.06 6.42 -38.27
C TRP A 317 -4.68 7.35 -39.41
N GLU A 318 -3.94 6.88 -40.41
CA GLU A 318 -3.53 7.70 -41.56
C GLU A 318 -4.75 8.09 -42.40
N GLU A 319 -5.52 7.10 -42.85
CA GLU A 319 -6.75 7.29 -43.62
C GLU A 319 -7.82 8.08 -42.84
N ALA A 320 -8.00 7.74 -41.55
CA ALA A 320 -8.93 8.44 -40.69
C ALA A 320 -8.60 9.95 -40.60
N THR A 321 -7.29 10.27 -40.51
CA THR A 321 -6.79 11.65 -40.47
C THR A 321 -6.88 12.32 -41.85
N GLU A 322 -6.55 11.61 -42.93
CA GLU A 322 -6.64 12.13 -44.31
C GLU A 322 -8.07 12.59 -44.62
N TYR A 323 -9.06 11.73 -44.44
CA TYR A 323 -10.45 12.07 -44.76
C TYR A 323 -11.07 13.09 -43.79
N ALA A 324 -10.67 13.10 -42.51
CA ALA A 324 -11.05 14.18 -41.59
C ALA A 324 -10.51 15.54 -42.05
N VAL A 325 -9.21 15.62 -42.38
CA VAL A 325 -8.55 16.86 -42.83
C VAL A 325 -9.07 17.29 -44.20
N LEU A 326 -9.37 16.34 -45.09
CA LEU A 326 -10.00 16.62 -46.38
C LEU A 326 -11.39 17.26 -46.17
N ALA A 327 -12.24 16.65 -45.35
CA ALA A 327 -13.56 17.18 -45.01
C ALA A 327 -13.50 18.56 -44.35
N GLU A 328 -12.52 18.81 -43.45
CA GLU A 328 -12.32 20.11 -42.81
C GLU A 328 -11.90 21.20 -43.82
N ARG A 329 -11.13 20.85 -44.86
CA ARG A 329 -10.69 21.78 -45.91
C ARG A 329 -11.78 22.09 -46.94
N THR A 330 -12.56 21.09 -47.34
CA THR A 330 -13.60 21.23 -48.38
C THR A 330 -14.93 21.74 -47.83
N HIS A 331 -15.29 21.30 -46.62
CA HIS A 331 -16.59 21.56 -45.99
C HIS A 331 -16.44 22.02 -44.52
N PRO A 332 -15.71 23.13 -44.26
CA PRO A 332 -15.44 23.58 -42.90
C PRO A 332 -16.73 23.89 -42.13
N GLY A 333 -16.79 23.40 -40.89
CA GLY A 333 -17.87 23.71 -39.96
C GLY A 333 -19.23 23.06 -40.28
N ARG A 334 -19.29 22.04 -41.15
CA ARG A 334 -20.49 21.20 -41.35
C ARG A 334 -20.61 20.13 -40.27
N LEU A 335 -21.84 19.69 -39.99
CA LEU A 335 -22.15 18.67 -38.97
C LEU A 335 -21.30 17.41 -39.11
N ALA A 336 -21.36 16.73 -40.26
CA ALA A 336 -20.64 15.47 -40.48
C ALA A 336 -19.12 15.63 -40.33
N THR A 337 -18.55 16.71 -40.88
CA THR A 337 -17.13 17.08 -40.76
C THR A 337 -16.71 17.32 -39.31
N LEU A 338 -17.47 18.12 -38.56
CA LEU A 338 -17.18 18.41 -37.15
C LEU A 338 -17.32 17.15 -36.29
N TYR A 339 -18.32 16.31 -36.55
CA TYR A 339 -18.52 15.07 -35.80
C TYR A 339 -17.40 14.05 -36.05
N ALA A 340 -17.04 13.81 -37.32
CA ALA A 340 -15.92 12.93 -37.67
C ALA A 340 -14.59 13.44 -37.07
N ARG A 341 -14.35 14.76 -37.08
CA ARG A 341 -13.19 15.34 -36.37
C ARG A 341 -13.24 15.06 -34.87
N GLY A 342 -14.41 15.19 -34.26
CA GLY A 342 -14.63 14.88 -32.85
C GLY A 342 -14.29 13.42 -32.52
N ARG A 343 -14.86 12.48 -33.27
CA ARG A 343 -14.63 11.03 -33.07
C ARG A 343 -13.18 10.62 -33.33
N LEU A 344 -12.52 11.16 -34.36
CA LEU A 344 -11.08 10.96 -34.57
C LEU A 344 -10.25 11.47 -33.39
N CYS A 345 -10.58 12.64 -32.86
CA CYS A 345 -9.89 13.17 -31.69
C CYS A 345 -10.18 12.35 -30.42
N GLU A 346 -11.41 11.88 -30.21
CA GLU A 346 -11.80 11.00 -29.10
C GLU A 346 -11.04 9.66 -29.14
N ALA A 347 -11.03 8.99 -30.29
CA ALA A 347 -10.31 7.72 -30.49
C ALA A 347 -8.78 7.84 -30.37
N ARG A 348 -8.23 9.07 -30.45
CA ARG A 348 -6.80 9.37 -30.24
C ARG A 348 -6.49 9.97 -28.86
N GLY A 349 -7.45 9.98 -27.93
CA GLY A 349 -7.28 10.56 -26.59
C GLY A 349 -7.10 12.08 -26.57
N GLN A 350 -7.47 12.79 -27.64
CA GLN A 350 -7.34 14.24 -27.78
C GLN A 350 -8.61 14.95 -27.27
N TRP A 351 -8.93 14.76 -25.98
CA TRP A 351 -10.20 15.13 -25.37
C TRP A 351 -10.62 16.59 -25.58
N SER A 352 -9.68 17.53 -25.50
CA SER A 352 -9.97 18.96 -25.72
C SER A 352 -10.30 19.28 -27.19
N CYS A 353 -9.73 18.53 -28.15
CA CYS A 353 -10.15 18.61 -29.56
C CYS A 353 -11.56 18.02 -29.73
N ALA A 354 -11.82 16.84 -29.14
CA ALA A 354 -13.12 16.17 -29.22
C ALA A 354 -14.24 17.05 -28.66
N GLN A 355 -14.08 17.57 -27.43
CA GLN A 355 -15.02 18.49 -26.79
C GLN A 355 -15.28 19.73 -27.66
N GLY A 356 -14.22 20.39 -28.17
CA GLY A 356 -14.36 21.58 -29.01
C GLY A 356 -14.99 21.31 -30.38
N ALA A 357 -14.96 20.06 -30.86
CA ALA A 357 -15.69 19.63 -32.04
C ALA A 357 -17.18 19.41 -31.72
N TYR A 358 -17.50 18.62 -30.69
CA TYR A 358 -18.89 18.32 -30.30
C TYR A 358 -19.67 19.55 -29.83
N GLN A 359 -19.04 20.47 -29.09
CA GLN A 359 -19.67 21.74 -28.71
C GLN A 359 -20.05 22.58 -29.94
N ARG A 360 -19.24 22.56 -31.01
CA ARG A 360 -19.59 23.23 -32.28
C ARG A 360 -20.72 22.53 -33.02
N VAL A 361 -20.78 21.19 -32.98
CA VAL A 361 -21.93 20.44 -33.51
C VAL A 361 -23.21 20.82 -32.77
N LEU A 362 -23.23 20.72 -31.44
CA LEU A 362 -24.41 21.01 -30.61
C LEU A 362 -24.83 22.49 -30.67
N GLY A 363 -23.88 23.42 -30.84
CA GLY A 363 -24.18 24.84 -31.03
C GLY A 363 -24.84 25.18 -32.39
N GLN A 364 -24.74 24.30 -33.39
CA GLN A 364 -25.43 24.42 -34.68
C GLN A 364 -26.69 23.53 -34.75
N HIS A 365 -26.62 22.35 -34.13
CA HIS A 365 -27.56 21.24 -34.27
C HIS A 365 -27.84 20.63 -32.88
N GLU A 366 -28.59 21.36 -32.05
CA GLU A 366 -28.86 21.00 -30.65
C GLU A 366 -29.50 19.60 -30.48
N ARG A 367 -30.23 19.11 -31.48
CA ARG A 367 -30.92 17.79 -31.44
C ARG A 367 -30.07 16.61 -31.88
N PHE A 368 -28.81 16.83 -32.29
CA PHE A 368 -27.98 15.74 -32.81
C PHE A 368 -27.46 14.84 -31.68
N GLU A 369 -28.17 13.72 -31.45
CA GLU A 369 -27.95 12.83 -30.32
C GLU A 369 -26.55 12.18 -30.31
N GLY A 370 -25.96 11.88 -31.47
CA GLY A 370 -24.59 11.36 -31.55
C GLY A 370 -23.53 12.28 -30.92
N ALA A 371 -23.71 13.60 -30.97
CA ALA A 371 -22.83 14.51 -30.24
C ALA A 371 -23.17 14.61 -28.74
N ARG A 372 -24.39 14.26 -28.32
CA ARG A 372 -24.78 14.18 -26.90
C ARG A 372 -24.21 12.93 -26.24
N THR A 373 -24.30 11.77 -26.88
CA THR A 373 -23.67 10.53 -26.38
C THR A 373 -22.15 10.66 -26.31
N ALA A 374 -21.51 11.23 -27.34
CA ALA A 374 -20.08 11.50 -27.32
C ALA A 374 -19.66 12.48 -26.21
N MET A 375 -20.48 13.50 -25.91
CA MET A 375 -20.26 14.38 -24.76
C MET A 375 -20.49 13.67 -23.41
N MET A 376 -21.41 12.70 -23.32
CA MET A 376 -21.56 11.84 -22.14
C MET A 376 -20.34 10.94 -21.93
N ARG A 377 -19.81 10.29 -22.98
CA ARG A 377 -18.55 9.51 -22.89
C ARG A 377 -17.39 10.37 -22.40
N LEU A 378 -17.26 11.58 -22.93
CA LEU A 378 -16.25 12.55 -22.50
C LEU A 378 -16.45 12.99 -21.05
N ALA A 379 -17.70 13.17 -20.61
CA ALA A 379 -18.04 13.47 -19.22
C ALA A 379 -17.69 12.32 -18.26
N ALA A 380 -17.98 11.07 -18.63
CA ALA A 380 -17.58 9.89 -17.86
C ALA A 380 -16.06 9.74 -17.77
N HIS A 381 -15.33 9.91 -18.89
CA HIS A 381 -13.87 9.88 -18.90
C HIS A 381 -13.27 10.93 -17.96
N ARG A 382 -13.77 12.17 -17.99
CA ARG A 382 -13.28 13.29 -17.15
C ARG A 382 -13.84 13.34 -15.73
N TYR A 383 -14.68 12.38 -15.38
CA TYR A 383 -15.42 12.32 -14.11
C TYR A 383 -16.23 13.61 -13.81
N ASP A 384 -16.96 14.09 -14.82
CA ASP A 384 -17.78 15.30 -14.79
C ASP A 384 -19.29 14.99 -14.74
N ARG A 385 -19.82 14.82 -13.53
CA ARG A 385 -21.25 14.50 -13.31
C ARG A 385 -22.20 15.58 -13.83
N GLU A 386 -21.83 16.86 -13.72
CA GLU A 386 -22.68 17.98 -14.17
C GLU A 386 -22.84 17.94 -15.70
N LEU A 387 -21.75 17.68 -16.42
CA LEU A 387 -21.75 17.53 -17.87
C LEU A 387 -22.53 16.26 -18.31
N TRP A 388 -22.36 15.16 -17.59
CA TRP A 388 -23.11 13.92 -17.80
C TRP A 388 -24.62 14.12 -17.66
N ASP A 389 -25.07 14.65 -16.53
CA ASP A 389 -26.48 14.87 -16.23
C ASP A 389 -27.12 15.87 -17.21
N HIS A 390 -26.40 16.92 -17.61
CA HIS A 390 -26.87 17.87 -18.62
C HIS A 390 -27.13 17.24 -19.99
N HIS A 391 -26.21 16.40 -20.49
CA HIS A 391 -26.38 15.76 -21.80
C HIS A 391 -27.39 14.61 -21.76
N ARG A 392 -27.41 13.82 -20.67
CA ARG A 392 -28.36 12.72 -20.44
C ARG A 392 -29.81 13.19 -20.44
N ALA A 393 -30.11 14.28 -19.73
CA ALA A 393 -31.46 14.84 -19.61
C ALA A 393 -32.03 15.40 -20.93
N ALA A 394 -31.23 15.44 -22.00
CA ALA A 394 -31.58 15.99 -23.30
C ALA A 394 -31.45 14.97 -24.46
N LEU A 395 -31.28 13.68 -24.14
CA LEU A 395 -31.55 12.57 -25.06
C LEU A 395 -33.06 12.28 -25.11
N SER A 396 -33.53 11.68 -26.20
CA SER A 396 -34.95 11.34 -26.40
C SER A 396 -35.14 9.88 -26.81
N GLY A 397 -36.27 9.28 -26.41
CA GLY A 397 -36.57 7.87 -26.66
C GLY A 397 -35.85 6.90 -25.71
N GLU A 398 -35.90 5.61 -26.04
CA GLU A 398 -35.16 4.57 -25.31
C GLU A 398 -33.70 4.52 -25.81
N HIS A 399 -32.75 4.59 -24.89
CA HIS A 399 -31.34 4.75 -25.21
C HIS A 399 -30.46 4.11 -24.12
N CYS A 400 -29.40 3.36 -24.45
CA CYS A 400 -28.57 2.75 -23.40
C CYS A 400 -27.94 3.78 -22.44
N TYR A 401 -27.59 4.98 -22.92
CA TYR A 401 -27.10 6.08 -22.06
C TYR A 401 -28.14 6.62 -21.07
N THR A 402 -29.45 6.45 -21.31
CA THR A 402 -30.47 6.89 -20.36
C THR A 402 -30.68 5.90 -19.22
N THR A 403 -30.33 4.62 -19.40
CA THR A 403 -30.40 3.60 -18.32
C THR A 403 -29.14 3.58 -17.44
N LEU A 404 -28.01 4.16 -17.90
CA LEU A 404 -26.79 4.26 -17.10
C LEU A 404 -26.95 5.22 -15.90
N SER A 405 -26.63 4.71 -14.71
CA SER A 405 -26.44 5.47 -13.47
C SER A 405 -25.11 6.23 -13.47
N TRP A 406 -24.88 7.12 -12.51
CA TRP A 406 -23.55 7.69 -12.28
C TRP A 406 -22.78 6.83 -11.29
N VAL A 407 -21.65 6.27 -11.69
CA VAL A 407 -20.82 5.40 -10.83
C VAL A 407 -19.82 6.22 -10.02
N ASN A 408 -19.74 5.98 -8.71
CA ASN A 408 -18.76 6.58 -7.81
C ASN A 408 -17.88 5.51 -7.12
N PRO A 409 -16.64 5.26 -7.59
CA PRO A 409 -15.75 4.25 -7.01
C PRO A 409 -15.10 4.69 -5.68
N PHE A 410 -15.50 5.85 -5.12
CA PHE A 410 -14.91 6.41 -3.90
C PHE A 410 -15.90 6.51 -2.72
N GLU A 411 -17.15 6.08 -2.89
CA GLU A 411 -18.12 5.97 -1.80
C GLU A 411 -17.97 4.60 -1.12
N GLY A 412 -18.14 4.55 0.21
CA GLY A 412 -18.24 3.30 0.96
C GLY A 412 -19.69 2.79 0.99
N ALA A 413 -19.86 1.51 1.31
CA ALA A 413 -21.17 0.83 1.35
C ALA A 413 -22.25 1.59 2.17
N ASP A 414 -21.87 2.25 3.27
CA ASP A 414 -22.79 3.00 4.12
C ASP A 414 -23.38 4.25 3.43
N GLU A 415 -22.60 4.97 2.60
CA GLU A 415 -23.04 6.20 1.93
C GLU A 415 -23.90 5.93 0.69
N ALA A 416 -23.65 4.81 -0.01
CA ALA A 416 -24.39 4.36 -1.18
C ALA A 416 -25.91 4.24 -0.92
N SER A 417 -26.30 3.88 0.32
CA SER A 417 -27.69 3.78 0.78
C SER A 417 -28.50 5.10 0.69
N SER A 418 -27.83 6.25 0.54
CA SER A 418 -28.45 7.59 0.57
C SER A 418 -28.60 8.26 -0.81
N SER A 419 -28.02 7.70 -1.87
CA SER A 419 -27.91 8.32 -3.19
C SER A 419 -28.77 7.62 -4.25
N ASN A 420 -30.06 8.00 -4.31
CA ASN A 420 -31.02 7.71 -5.40
C ASN A 420 -30.97 6.29 -6.01
N ALA A 421 -31.37 5.29 -5.24
CA ALA A 421 -31.95 4.07 -5.80
C ALA A 421 -33.31 4.38 -6.44
N GLY A 422 -33.30 4.80 -7.71
CA GLY A 422 -34.47 4.64 -8.57
C GLY A 422 -34.53 3.19 -9.03
N GLU A 423 -35.60 2.47 -8.69
CA GLU A 423 -35.77 1.07 -9.12
C GLU A 423 -35.66 0.95 -10.65
N PRO A 424 -34.93 -0.05 -11.20
CA PRO A 424 -34.89 -0.29 -12.63
C PRO A 424 -36.23 -0.85 -13.10
N THR A 425 -37.15 0.03 -13.48
CA THR A 425 -38.47 -0.36 -14.01
C THR A 425 -38.35 -0.81 -15.47
N GLY A 426 -38.04 -2.10 -15.67
CA GLY A 426 -38.12 -2.80 -16.95
C GLY A 426 -36.89 -3.65 -17.26
N GLU A 427 -37.08 -4.76 -17.99
CA GLU A 427 -35.98 -5.46 -18.65
C GLU A 427 -35.34 -4.50 -19.67
N ALA A 428 -34.17 -3.95 -19.33
CA ALA A 428 -33.45 -3.06 -20.22
C ALA A 428 -32.98 -3.84 -21.47
N PRO A 429 -33.08 -3.25 -22.68
CA PRO A 429 -32.48 -3.86 -23.86
C PRO A 429 -30.98 -4.06 -23.63
N THR A 430 -30.50 -5.29 -23.84
CA THR A 430 -29.08 -5.64 -23.72
C THR A 430 -28.27 -4.73 -24.64
N PRO A 431 -27.40 -3.85 -24.11
CA PRO A 431 -26.78 -2.82 -24.93
C PRO A 431 -25.72 -3.43 -25.85
N ASP A 432 -25.85 -3.26 -27.16
CA ASP A 432 -24.84 -3.69 -28.15
C ASP A 432 -23.65 -2.72 -28.29
N GLU A 433 -23.74 -1.54 -27.68
CA GLU A 433 -22.66 -0.56 -27.71
C GLU A 433 -21.53 -0.88 -26.73
N GLY A 434 -20.29 -0.80 -27.22
CA GLY A 434 -19.08 -1.11 -26.47
C GLY A 434 -18.89 -0.24 -25.22
N PHE A 435 -19.20 1.07 -25.29
CA PHE A 435 -19.13 1.95 -24.13
C PHE A 435 -20.21 1.63 -23.09
N CYS A 436 -21.46 1.43 -23.49
CA CYS A 436 -22.55 1.07 -22.58
C CYS A 436 -22.28 -0.27 -21.87
N ARG A 437 -21.74 -1.28 -22.58
CA ARG A 437 -21.27 -2.54 -21.96
C ARG A 437 -20.12 -2.30 -20.98
N ALA A 438 -19.10 -1.51 -21.36
CA ALA A 438 -17.94 -1.22 -20.50
C ALA A 438 -18.33 -0.48 -19.21
N TYR A 439 -19.18 0.55 -19.32
CA TYR A 439 -19.64 1.34 -18.19
C TYR A 439 -20.63 0.55 -17.31
N GLY A 440 -21.45 -0.32 -17.90
CA GLY A 440 -22.28 -1.28 -17.16
C GLY A 440 -21.47 -2.28 -16.34
N ALA A 441 -20.38 -2.83 -16.89
CA ALA A 441 -19.46 -3.70 -16.15
C ALA A 441 -18.76 -2.94 -15.00
N LEU A 442 -18.39 -1.67 -15.22
CA LEU A 442 -17.88 -0.80 -14.15
C LEU A 442 -18.91 -0.60 -13.02
N ALA A 443 -20.19 -0.35 -13.37
CA ALA A 443 -21.25 -0.22 -12.38
C ALA A 443 -21.40 -1.50 -11.54
N GLN A 444 -21.48 -2.67 -12.19
CA GLN A 444 -21.58 -3.98 -11.53
C GLN A 444 -20.37 -4.32 -10.63
N ALA A 445 -19.17 -3.86 -11.01
CA ALA A 445 -17.97 -4.02 -10.19
C ALA A 445 -18.03 -3.18 -8.90
N VAL A 446 -18.52 -1.93 -8.99
CA VAL A 446 -18.69 -1.04 -7.83
C VAL A 446 -19.87 -1.47 -6.94
N GLU A 447 -21.00 -1.83 -7.53
CA GLU A 447 -22.17 -2.35 -6.82
C GLU A 447 -21.81 -3.63 -6.03
N GLY A 448 -21.08 -4.56 -6.65
CA GLY A 448 -20.61 -5.78 -5.98
C GLY A 448 -19.68 -5.54 -4.79
N HIS A 449 -18.88 -4.46 -4.82
CA HIS A 449 -18.09 -4.03 -3.67
C HIS A 449 -18.97 -3.39 -2.59
N HIS A 450 -19.94 -2.56 -2.97
CA HIS A 450 -20.90 -1.95 -2.04
C HIS A 450 -21.83 -2.96 -1.34
N GLU A 451 -22.11 -4.11 -1.96
CA GLU A 451 -22.77 -5.26 -1.33
C GLU A 451 -21.89 -6.00 -0.30
N GLY A 452 -20.64 -5.57 -0.10
CA GLY A 452 -19.70 -6.11 0.89
C GLY A 452 -18.63 -7.06 0.33
N GLY A 453 -18.50 -7.16 -1.00
CA GLY A 453 -17.45 -7.93 -1.66
C GLY A 453 -16.08 -7.24 -1.67
N ALA A 454 -15.02 -8.00 -1.91
CA ALA A 454 -13.71 -7.46 -2.30
C ALA A 454 -13.76 -6.95 -3.75
N TRP A 455 -12.73 -6.21 -4.19
CA TRP A 455 -12.66 -5.77 -5.59
C TRP A 455 -12.24 -6.94 -6.49
N GLU A 456 -13.16 -7.44 -7.32
CA GLU A 456 -12.90 -8.54 -8.25
C GLU A 456 -12.37 -8.04 -9.60
N ALA A 457 -11.13 -8.40 -9.96
CA ALA A 457 -10.53 -8.01 -11.24
C ALA A 457 -11.34 -8.48 -12.46
N SER A 458 -11.93 -9.68 -12.38
CA SER A 458 -12.79 -10.27 -13.43
C SER A 458 -14.03 -9.41 -13.77
N ARG A 459 -14.58 -8.66 -12.81
CA ARG A 459 -15.74 -7.79 -13.05
C ARG A 459 -15.37 -6.51 -13.79
N VAL A 460 -14.17 -5.97 -13.55
CA VAL A 460 -13.70 -4.72 -14.17
C VAL A 460 -12.84 -4.92 -15.43
N GLU A 461 -12.30 -6.12 -15.66
CA GLU A 461 -11.57 -6.48 -16.87
C GLU A 461 -12.36 -6.16 -18.15
N ALA A 462 -13.65 -6.49 -18.17
CA ALA A 462 -14.56 -6.20 -19.27
C ALA A 462 -14.76 -4.68 -19.52
N ALA A 463 -14.61 -3.85 -18.48
CA ALA A 463 -14.68 -2.39 -18.57
C ALA A 463 -13.37 -1.80 -19.09
N VAL A 464 -12.22 -2.19 -18.52
CA VAL A 464 -10.89 -1.70 -18.94
C VAL A 464 -10.54 -2.19 -20.35
N GLY A 465 -10.83 -3.44 -20.70
CA GLY A 465 -10.56 -3.98 -22.04
C GLY A 465 -11.34 -3.28 -23.16
N ARG A 466 -12.54 -2.73 -22.87
CA ARG A 466 -13.37 -2.00 -23.84
C ARG A 466 -13.19 -0.48 -23.79
N ALA A 467 -12.87 0.07 -22.62
CA ALA A 467 -12.69 1.51 -22.40
C ALA A 467 -11.42 1.76 -21.54
N PRO A 468 -10.21 1.47 -22.07
CA PRO A 468 -8.97 1.46 -21.28
C PRO A 468 -8.57 2.83 -20.71
N VAL A 469 -9.14 3.91 -21.24
CA VAL A 469 -8.94 5.28 -20.79
C VAL A 469 -9.96 5.73 -19.74
N LEU A 470 -10.97 4.94 -19.40
CA LEU A 470 -12.01 5.34 -18.44
C LEU A 470 -11.42 5.43 -17.03
N ALA A 471 -11.12 6.63 -16.56
CA ALA A 471 -10.37 6.85 -15.32
C ALA A 471 -11.01 6.21 -14.08
N ALA A 472 -12.35 6.18 -14.00
CA ALA A 472 -13.05 5.46 -12.92
C ALA A 472 -12.86 3.94 -12.99
N ALA A 473 -12.83 3.33 -14.19
CA ALA A 473 -12.54 1.90 -14.35
C ALA A 473 -11.08 1.58 -14.05
N GLN A 474 -10.14 2.47 -14.38
CA GLN A 474 -8.75 2.34 -13.98
C GLN A 474 -8.59 2.41 -12.45
N VAL A 475 -9.31 3.28 -11.73
CA VAL A 475 -9.29 3.29 -10.25
C VAL A 475 -9.78 1.96 -9.67
N VAL A 476 -10.89 1.42 -10.19
CA VAL A 476 -11.45 0.12 -9.75
C VAL A 476 -10.51 -1.04 -10.08
N ALA A 477 -9.90 -1.06 -11.26
CA ALA A 477 -8.90 -2.06 -11.63
C ALA A 477 -7.64 -1.96 -10.75
N GLY A 478 -7.19 -0.75 -10.41
CA GLY A 478 -6.07 -0.57 -9.48
C GLY A 478 -6.37 -1.08 -8.07
N LEU A 479 -7.60 -0.92 -7.59
CA LEU A 479 -8.07 -1.47 -6.32
C LEU A 479 -8.18 -3.01 -6.36
N ALA A 480 -8.74 -3.57 -7.44
CA ALA A 480 -8.79 -5.02 -7.66
C ALA A 480 -7.40 -5.64 -7.72
N SER A 481 -6.44 -5.02 -8.42
CA SER A 481 -5.05 -5.48 -8.45
C SER A 481 -4.39 -5.47 -7.06
N VAL A 482 -4.77 -4.54 -6.17
CA VAL A 482 -4.30 -4.55 -4.77
C VAL A 482 -4.86 -5.74 -3.99
N ASP A 483 -6.15 -6.04 -4.13
CA ASP A 483 -6.79 -7.20 -3.48
C ASP A 483 -6.26 -8.54 -4.03
N ASP A 484 -5.86 -8.58 -5.31
CA ASP A 484 -5.20 -9.71 -5.99
C ASP A 484 -3.67 -9.81 -5.72
N TYR A 485 -3.10 -8.94 -4.88
CA TYR A 485 -1.67 -8.90 -4.53
C TYR A 485 -0.73 -8.55 -5.71
N ASP A 486 -1.21 -7.83 -6.74
CA ASP A 486 -0.40 -7.23 -7.81
C ASP A 486 -0.25 -5.69 -7.63
N PRO A 487 0.77 -5.25 -6.87
CA PRO A 487 1.01 -3.83 -6.61
C PRO A 487 1.58 -3.08 -7.83
N GLU A 488 2.11 -3.76 -8.85
CA GLU A 488 2.68 -3.11 -10.03
C GLU A 488 1.59 -2.80 -11.08
N ALA A 489 0.68 -3.74 -11.33
CA ALA A 489 -0.54 -3.45 -12.09
C ALA A 489 -1.37 -2.36 -11.40
N ALA A 490 -1.51 -2.41 -10.07
CA ALA A 490 -2.19 -1.38 -9.30
C ALA A 490 -1.60 0.03 -9.52
N ARG A 491 -0.26 0.16 -9.43
CA ARG A 491 0.46 1.41 -9.75
C ARG A 491 0.11 1.91 -11.14
N ASP A 492 0.15 1.04 -12.15
CA ASP A 492 -0.05 1.43 -13.54
C ASP A 492 -1.49 1.86 -13.82
N PHE A 493 -2.47 1.19 -13.24
CA PHE A 493 -3.87 1.61 -13.31
C PHE A 493 -4.11 2.96 -12.62
N PHE A 494 -3.57 3.19 -11.41
CA PHE A 494 -3.68 4.49 -10.75
C PHE A 494 -2.93 5.60 -11.50
N SER A 495 -1.79 5.30 -12.12
CA SER A 495 -1.04 6.23 -12.97
C SER A 495 -1.82 6.59 -14.24
N GLY A 496 -2.45 5.58 -14.88
CA GLY A 496 -3.38 5.77 -16.00
C GLY A 496 -4.55 6.68 -15.62
N ALA A 497 -5.15 6.47 -14.45
CA ALA A 497 -6.25 7.29 -13.93
C ALA A 497 -5.85 8.75 -13.63
N LEU A 498 -4.56 9.04 -13.55
CA LEU A 498 -3.98 10.38 -13.34
C LEU A 498 -3.37 10.98 -14.62
N SER A 499 -3.58 10.37 -15.79
CA SER A 499 -2.88 10.74 -17.03
C SER A 499 -3.50 11.90 -17.84
N ASP A 500 -4.83 12.05 -17.89
CA ASP A 500 -5.48 13.15 -18.63
C ASP A 500 -5.50 14.46 -17.82
N PRO A 501 -4.81 15.54 -18.26
CA PRO A 501 -4.91 16.85 -17.62
C PRO A 501 -6.33 17.47 -17.65
N GLY A 502 -7.26 16.90 -18.43
CA GLY A 502 -8.66 17.29 -18.52
C GLY A 502 -9.58 16.81 -17.38
N LEU A 503 -9.11 15.96 -16.46
CA LEU A 503 -9.89 15.48 -15.32
C LEU A 503 -10.25 16.62 -14.34
N ARG A 504 -11.38 16.48 -13.63
CA ARG A 504 -11.79 17.45 -12.58
C ARG A 504 -10.77 17.43 -11.41
N PRO A 505 -10.34 18.59 -10.85
CA PRO A 505 -9.38 18.67 -9.73
C PRO A 505 -9.68 17.77 -8.52
N GLY A 506 -10.97 17.63 -8.16
CA GLY A 506 -11.40 16.77 -7.06
C GLY A 506 -11.25 15.27 -7.32
N PHE A 507 -11.24 14.83 -8.59
CA PHE A 507 -11.01 13.44 -8.96
C PHE A 507 -9.57 13.04 -8.69
N TYR A 508 -8.58 13.79 -9.21
CA TYR A 508 -7.16 13.51 -8.92
C TYR A 508 -6.93 13.40 -7.42
N ARG A 509 -7.49 14.32 -6.61
CA ARG A 509 -7.29 14.28 -5.16
C ARG A 509 -7.88 13.03 -4.49
N ARG A 510 -8.99 12.48 -4.98
CA ARG A 510 -9.50 11.20 -4.48
C ARG A 510 -8.57 10.04 -4.86
N VAL A 511 -8.05 10.01 -6.09
CA VAL A 511 -7.07 8.99 -6.52
C VAL A 511 -5.73 9.11 -5.75
N GLN A 512 -5.26 10.33 -5.51
CA GLN A 512 -4.05 10.63 -4.70
C GLN A 512 -4.24 10.42 -3.18
N ILE A 513 -5.43 9.99 -2.74
CA ILE A 513 -5.68 9.43 -1.41
C ILE A 513 -5.73 7.91 -1.52
N VAL A 514 -6.68 7.40 -2.31
CA VAL A 514 -7.04 5.98 -2.35
C VAL A 514 -5.92 5.11 -2.93
N GLY A 515 -5.30 5.49 -4.04
CA GLY A 515 -4.20 4.73 -4.66
C GLY A 515 -2.98 4.59 -3.74
N PRO A 516 -2.45 5.70 -3.18
CA PRO A 516 -1.38 5.64 -2.18
C PRO A 516 -1.73 4.85 -0.91
N GLU A 517 -2.97 4.97 -0.38
CA GLU A 517 -3.40 4.19 0.79
C GLU A 517 -3.53 2.69 0.48
N ALA A 518 -4.01 2.32 -0.71
CA ALA A 518 -4.10 0.93 -1.16
C ALA A 518 -2.71 0.29 -1.40
N LEU A 519 -1.78 1.02 -2.01
CA LEU A 519 -0.38 0.57 -2.16
C LEU A 519 0.37 0.46 -0.81
N VAL A 520 0.03 1.30 0.18
CA VAL A 520 0.46 1.11 1.56
C VAL A 520 -0.18 -0.14 2.17
N ALA A 521 -1.46 -0.42 1.91
CA ALA A 521 -2.16 -1.58 2.46
C ALA A 521 -1.55 -2.91 2.03
N VAL A 522 -1.13 -3.04 0.76
CA VAL A 522 -0.36 -4.19 0.21
C VAL A 522 1.16 -4.08 0.47
N GLY A 523 1.60 -3.18 1.36
CA GLY A 523 2.99 -3.12 1.81
C GLY A 523 4.01 -2.63 0.78
N ARG A 524 3.58 -1.97 -0.31
CA ARG A 524 4.43 -1.39 -1.37
C ARG A 524 4.34 0.14 -1.46
N PRO A 525 4.67 0.86 -0.36
CA PRO A 525 4.68 2.32 -0.36
C PRO A 525 5.74 2.91 -1.31
N ASP A 526 6.72 2.13 -1.76
CA ASP A 526 7.73 2.54 -2.74
C ASP A 526 7.12 2.90 -4.10
N LEU A 527 6.01 2.25 -4.48
CA LEU A 527 5.29 2.51 -5.73
C LEU A 527 4.31 3.69 -5.62
N ALA A 528 3.97 4.11 -4.40
CA ALA A 528 2.93 5.11 -4.15
C ALA A 528 3.40 6.57 -4.36
N LEU A 529 4.71 6.87 -4.27
CA LEU A 529 5.21 8.25 -4.19
C LEU A 529 4.85 9.13 -5.40
N SER A 530 4.95 8.61 -6.62
CA SER A 530 4.56 9.31 -7.85
C SER A 530 3.06 9.65 -7.88
N LEU A 531 2.24 8.81 -7.25
CA LEU A 531 0.79 8.96 -7.10
C LEU A 531 0.40 9.88 -5.92
N THR A 532 1.34 10.34 -5.09
CA THR A 532 1.04 11.31 -4.02
C THR A 532 0.95 12.74 -4.56
N VAL A 533 0.28 13.62 -3.80
CA VAL A 533 0.24 15.06 -4.10
C VAL A 533 1.62 15.71 -4.01
N ALA A 534 1.94 16.62 -4.92
CA ALA A 534 3.19 17.36 -4.90
C ALA A 534 3.27 18.33 -3.71
N VAL A 535 4.41 18.35 -3.03
CA VAL A 535 4.73 19.20 -1.88
C VAL A 535 5.89 20.12 -2.27
N PRO A 536 5.87 21.43 -1.95
CA PRO A 536 6.98 22.32 -2.29
C PRO A 536 8.31 21.88 -1.65
N ASP A 537 9.39 21.94 -2.42
CA ASP A 537 10.73 21.59 -1.95
C ASP A 537 11.16 22.43 -0.75
N ASN A 538 11.85 21.79 0.18
CA ASN A 538 12.40 22.46 1.35
C ASN A 538 13.93 22.50 1.24
N ALA A 539 14.47 23.67 0.92
CA ALA A 539 15.92 23.88 0.83
C ALA A 539 16.66 23.50 2.13
N ALA A 540 16.01 23.52 3.30
CA ALA A 540 16.61 23.07 4.55
C ALA A 540 16.68 21.54 4.72
N LEU A 541 15.89 20.76 3.96
CA LEU A 541 16.07 19.31 3.85
C LEU A 541 17.28 19.00 2.96
N LEU A 542 17.42 19.71 1.84
CA LEU A 542 18.52 19.55 0.89
C LEU A 542 19.88 20.02 1.45
N ALA A 543 19.89 21.03 2.31
CA ALA A 543 21.12 21.62 2.86
C ALA A 543 21.64 20.98 4.17
N ARG A 544 20.98 19.94 4.68
CA ARG A 544 21.28 19.35 6.01
C ARG A 544 22.08 18.05 5.99
N VAL A 545 22.54 17.62 4.82
CA VAL A 545 23.06 16.27 4.63
C VAL A 545 24.55 16.30 4.32
N ASP A 546 25.37 16.02 5.35
CA ASP A 546 26.74 15.55 5.15
C ASP A 546 26.72 14.08 4.70
N GLU A 547 27.72 13.67 3.90
CA GLU A 547 27.90 12.42 3.13
C GLU A 547 27.44 11.09 3.81
N SER A 548 26.13 10.87 3.94
CA SER A 548 25.57 9.77 4.76
C SER A 548 24.32 9.14 4.13
N GLU A 549 23.88 8.00 4.69
CA GLU A 549 22.68 7.26 4.23
C GLU A 549 21.42 8.14 4.06
N ALA A 550 21.31 9.22 4.82
CA ALA A 550 20.19 10.16 4.71
C ALA A 550 20.11 10.80 3.30
N GLN A 551 21.26 11.00 2.64
CA GLN A 551 21.32 11.55 1.28
C GLN A 551 20.82 10.51 0.26
N ALA A 552 21.33 9.29 0.34
CA ALA A 552 20.88 8.19 -0.52
C ALA A 552 19.36 7.93 -0.36
N ARG A 553 18.82 8.05 0.85
CA ARG A 553 17.37 7.99 1.11
C ARG A 553 16.62 9.18 0.47
N ALA A 554 17.13 10.40 0.55
CA ALA A 554 16.53 11.58 -0.09
C ALA A 554 16.52 11.46 -1.63
N GLU A 555 17.67 11.14 -2.24
CA GLU A 555 17.81 10.94 -3.69
C GLU A 555 16.97 9.74 -4.20
N ALA A 556 16.71 8.73 -3.36
CA ALA A 556 15.80 7.63 -3.70
C ALA A 556 14.32 8.05 -3.67
N ILE A 557 13.94 9.02 -2.82
CA ILE A 557 12.59 9.60 -2.81
C ILE A 557 12.41 10.48 -4.06
N GLU A 558 13.35 11.39 -4.33
CA GLU A 558 13.31 12.31 -5.47
C GLU A 558 13.19 11.55 -6.81
N ARG A 559 14.00 10.51 -7.01
CA ARG A 559 13.91 9.63 -8.20
C ARG A 559 12.59 8.85 -8.34
N ARG A 560 11.85 8.64 -7.25
CA ARG A 560 10.50 8.04 -7.30
C ARG A 560 9.42 9.09 -7.55
N GLU A 561 9.63 10.31 -7.07
CA GLU A 561 8.72 11.43 -7.34
C GLU A 561 8.85 11.98 -8.77
N SER A 562 10.01 11.84 -9.42
CA SER A 562 10.19 12.25 -10.82
C SER A 562 9.35 11.45 -11.84
N ALA A 563 8.73 10.35 -11.42
CA ALA A 563 7.77 9.59 -12.23
C ALA A 563 6.34 10.17 -12.16
N ARG A 564 6.09 11.24 -11.40
CA ARG A 564 4.81 11.96 -11.36
C ARG A 564 4.56 12.68 -12.69
N PRO A 565 3.33 12.64 -13.26
CA PRO A 565 2.99 13.39 -14.47
C PRO A 565 3.26 14.90 -14.29
N GLU A 566 3.88 15.56 -15.29
CA GLU A 566 4.27 16.98 -15.21
C GLU A 566 3.14 17.91 -14.75
N HIS A 567 1.92 17.67 -15.21
CA HIS A 567 0.75 18.48 -14.87
C HIS A 567 0.29 18.35 -13.40
N LEU A 568 0.81 17.36 -12.67
CA LEU A 568 0.60 17.13 -11.24
C LEU A 568 1.83 17.47 -10.39
N SER A 569 2.98 17.80 -11.00
CA SER A 569 4.22 18.14 -10.29
C SER A 569 4.19 19.51 -9.62
N ALA A 570 3.28 20.41 -10.02
CA ALA A 570 3.07 21.68 -9.35
C ALA A 570 2.21 21.51 -8.08
N PRO A 571 2.59 22.10 -6.93
CA PRO A 571 1.80 22.02 -5.71
C PRO A 571 0.46 22.79 -5.87
N PRO A 572 -0.63 22.31 -5.23
CA PRO A 572 -1.96 22.90 -5.34
C PRO A 572 -2.05 24.36 -4.86
N GLN A 573 -2.86 25.14 -5.56
CA GLN A 573 -3.16 26.54 -5.22
C GLN A 573 -4.23 26.69 -4.12
N ALA A 574 -5.06 25.68 -3.89
CA ALA A 574 -6.16 25.70 -2.93
C ALA A 574 -6.01 24.60 -1.87
N ARG A 575 -6.34 24.92 -0.61
CA ARG A 575 -6.34 23.97 0.52
C ARG A 575 -7.78 23.74 0.99
N GLY A 576 -8.13 22.47 1.18
CA GLY A 576 -9.45 22.01 1.63
C GLY A 576 -9.37 20.58 2.15
N GLU A 577 -10.52 19.94 2.44
CA GLU A 577 -10.53 18.58 3.02
C GLU A 577 -9.81 17.52 2.16
N LEU A 578 -10.11 17.44 0.87
CA LEU A 578 -9.46 16.46 -0.02
C LEU A 578 -7.94 16.70 -0.12
N GLU A 579 -7.51 17.96 -0.07
CA GLU A 579 -6.09 18.32 -0.06
C GLU A 579 -5.42 17.87 1.26
N ALA A 580 -6.09 18.10 2.39
CA ALA A 580 -5.58 17.69 3.69
C ALA A 580 -5.49 16.16 3.82
N ARG A 581 -6.48 15.42 3.28
CA ARG A 581 -6.44 13.95 3.20
C ARG A 581 -5.32 13.45 2.29
N ALA A 582 -5.09 14.06 1.12
CA ALA A 582 -4.00 13.67 0.22
C ALA A 582 -2.61 13.90 0.85
N LEU A 583 -2.45 14.98 1.63
CA LEU A 583 -1.23 15.25 2.40
C LEU A 583 -1.03 14.23 3.54
N LEU A 584 -2.10 13.79 4.22
CA LEU A 584 -2.02 12.70 5.21
C LEU A 584 -1.63 11.36 4.56
N ALA A 585 -2.24 11.00 3.42
CA ALA A 585 -1.89 9.79 2.66
C ALA A 585 -0.41 9.80 2.25
N ARG A 586 0.08 10.92 1.71
CA ARG A 586 1.50 11.13 1.41
C ARG A 586 2.40 10.98 2.65
N ALA A 587 2.01 11.58 3.77
CA ALA A 587 2.77 11.46 5.01
C ALA A 587 2.84 10.01 5.50
N ARG A 588 1.79 9.20 5.32
CA ARG A 588 1.79 7.77 5.64
C ARG A 588 2.72 6.96 4.73
N VAL A 589 2.70 7.21 3.42
CA VAL A 589 3.67 6.61 2.48
C VAL A 589 5.12 6.90 2.91
N LEU A 590 5.42 8.17 3.21
CA LEU A 590 6.75 8.58 3.67
C LEU A 590 7.11 8.00 5.05
N ARG A 591 6.13 7.84 5.95
CA ARG A 591 6.29 7.15 7.24
C ARG A 591 6.70 5.69 7.06
N GLU A 592 6.01 4.95 6.20
CA GLU A 592 6.30 3.54 5.92
C GLU A 592 7.65 3.33 5.23
N LEU A 593 8.10 4.31 4.44
CA LEU A 593 9.44 4.37 3.83
C LEU A 593 10.55 4.92 4.75
N GLY A 594 10.27 5.16 6.04
CA GLY A 594 11.26 5.69 7.00
C GLY A 594 11.71 7.15 6.72
N ALA A 595 11.08 7.83 5.75
CA ALA A 595 11.42 9.16 5.26
C ALA A 595 10.93 10.28 6.21
N THR A 596 11.29 10.17 7.49
CA THR A 596 10.60 10.89 8.57
C THR A 596 10.68 12.43 8.46
N GLU A 597 11.77 13.01 7.96
CA GLU A 597 11.86 14.46 7.73
C GLU A 597 10.91 14.96 6.61
N HIS A 598 10.79 14.19 5.52
CA HIS A 598 9.86 14.50 4.43
C HIS A 598 8.39 14.36 4.87
N ALA A 599 8.11 13.36 5.72
CA ALA A 599 6.80 13.18 6.33
C ALA A 599 6.45 14.35 7.28
N VAL A 600 7.40 14.80 8.12
CA VAL A 600 7.23 15.98 8.98
C VAL A 600 6.92 17.23 8.15
N HIS A 601 7.74 17.54 7.14
CA HIS A 601 7.53 18.70 6.25
C HIS A 601 6.16 18.66 5.54
N THR A 602 5.71 17.48 5.11
CA THR A 602 4.37 17.28 4.53
C THR A 602 3.26 17.60 5.55
N LEU A 603 3.41 17.16 6.81
CA LEU A 603 2.42 17.37 7.88
C LEU A 603 2.42 18.79 8.44
N GLU A 604 3.55 19.51 8.40
CA GLU A 604 3.64 20.92 8.83
C GLU A 604 2.71 21.83 8.00
N LEU A 605 2.47 21.50 6.73
CA LEU A 605 1.51 22.21 5.88
C LEU A 605 0.07 22.16 6.42
N LEU A 606 -0.28 21.14 7.21
CA LEU A 606 -1.60 20.93 7.81
C LEU A 606 -1.77 21.61 9.17
N LEU A 607 -0.68 21.92 9.89
CA LEU A 607 -0.74 22.53 11.22
C LEU A 607 -1.40 23.91 11.23
N GLY A 608 -1.34 24.63 10.10
CA GLY A 608 -2.01 25.92 9.90
C GLY A 608 -3.44 25.83 9.35
N LEU A 609 -4.01 24.64 9.17
CA LEU A 609 -5.38 24.44 8.67
C LEU A 609 -6.35 24.16 9.82
N GLU A 610 -7.43 24.95 9.87
CA GLU A 610 -8.51 24.76 10.86
C GLU A 610 -9.12 23.34 10.74
N GLY A 611 -9.32 22.68 11.88
CA GLY A 611 -9.83 21.31 11.95
C GLY A 611 -8.81 20.18 11.66
N TRP A 612 -7.63 20.47 11.10
CA TRP A 612 -6.66 19.44 10.69
C TRP A 612 -5.41 19.33 11.58
N ALA A 613 -5.10 20.36 12.37
CA ALA A 613 -3.89 20.40 13.19
C ALA A 613 -3.73 19.18 14.14
N ASP A 614 -4.81 18.71 14.78
CA ASP A 614 -4.74 17.56 15.70
C ASP A 614 -4.60 16.21 14.99
N ARG A 615 -5.19 16.05 13.80
CA ARG A 615 -4.96 14.88 12.94
C ARG A 615 -3.52 14.84 12.44
N ALA A 616 -2.97 15.99 12.03
CA ALA A 616 -1.58 16.11 11.64
C ALA A 616 -0.62 15.83 12.81
N ARG A 617 -0.94 16.28 14.03
CA ARG A 617 -0.19 15.95 15.25
C ARG A 617 -0.20 14.45 15.57
N LEU A 618 -1.33 13.74 15.39
CA LEU A 618 -1.40 12.29 15.56
C LEU A 618 -0.43 11.57 14.60
N GLU A 619 -0.43 11.93 13.31
CA GLU A 619 0.52 11.34 12.36
C GLU A 619 1.98 11.76 12.64
N LEU A 620 2.25 13.00 13.08
CA LEU A 620 3.59 13.42 13.51
C LEU A 620 4.09 12.55 14.67
N VAL A 621 3.23 12.19 15.63
CA VAL A 621 3.59 11.25 16.70
C VAL A 621 4.00 9.89 16.12
N ARG A 622 3.21 9.33 15.19
CA ARG A 622 3.53 8.05 14.51
C ARG A 622 4.84 8.13 13.70
N VAL A 623 5.08 9.22 12.98
CA VAL A 623 6.34 9.49 12.24
C VAL A 623 7.54 9.55 13.19
N HIS A 624 7.42 10.24 14.33
CA HIS A 624 8.50 10.31 15.32
C HIS A 624 8.70 9.00 16.11
N VAL A 625 7.69 8.12 16.17
CA VAL A 625 7.87 6.74 16.66
C VAL A 625 8.74 5.93 15.69
N VAL A 626 8.41 5.93 14.39
CA VAL A 626 9.25 5.27 13.36
C VAL A 626 10.68 5.81 13.38
N GLY A 627 10.85 7.12 13.51
CA GLY A 627 12.16 7.78 13.56
C GLY A 627 12.82 7.86 14.94
N GLY A 628 12.46 7.02 15.92
CA GLY A 628 13.18 6.92 17.20
C GLY A 628 13.12 8.13 18.14
N ARG A 629 12.37 9.18 17.81
CA ARG A 629 12.33 10.50 18.50
C ARG A 629 11.34 10.57 19.66
N GLN A 630 11.48 9.67 20.63
CA GLN A 630 10.54 9.48 21.75
C GLN A 630 10.13 10.77 22.49
N ARG A 631 11.10 11.66 22.79
CA ARG A 631 10.84 12.90 23.55
C ARG A 631 9.95 13.88 22.76
N VAL A 632 10.18 13.99 21.45
CA VAL A 632 9.41 14.87 20.55
C VAL A 632 7.99 14.32 20.40
N ALA A 633 7.87 13.02 20.15
CA ALA A 633 6.58 12.34 20.01
C ALA A 633 5.69 12.51 21.27
N ARG A 634 6.23 12.35 22.49
CA ARG A 634 5.48 12.62 23.73
C ARG A 634 5.02 14.08 23.86
N LEU A 635 5.86 15.03 23.45
CA LEU A 635 5.54 16.46 23.53
C LEU A 635 4.41 16.83 22.57
N ILE A 636 4.44 16.33 21.34
CA ILE A 636 3.38 16.56 20.34
C ILE A 636 2.06 15.91 20.77
N ALA A 637 2.09 14.68 21.29
CA ALA A 637 0.88 14.03 21.83
C ALA A 637 0.22 14.84 22.96
N GLY A 638 1.01 15.54 23.77
CA GLY A 638 0.52 16.46 24.80
C GLY A 638 -0.08 17.78 24.29
N GLN A 639 0.13 18.13 23.02
CA GLN A 639 -0.42 19.35 22.39
C GLN A 639 -1.78 19.12 21.71
N ILE A 640 -2.13 17.86 21.43
CA ILE A 640 -3.43 17.49 20.85
C ILE A 640 -4.55 17.89 21.84
N GLN A 641 -5.57 18.59 21.35
CA GLN A 641 -6.71 19.06 22.14
C GLN A 641 -7.90 18.09 22.06
N ASP A 642 -8.11 17.48 20.89
CA ASP A 642 -9.08 16.41 20.73
C ASP A 642 -8.73 15.19 21.61
N ALA A 643 -9.66 14.80 22.48
CA ALA A 643 -9.41 13.77 23.48
C ALA A 643 -9.24 12.37 22.89
N ASP A 644 -9.90 12.06 21.77
CA ASP A 644 -9.78 10.76 21.11
C ASP A 644 -8.48 10.67 20.31
N LEU A 645 -8.15 11.68 19.51
CA LEU A 645 -6.88 11.75 18.79
C LEU A 645 -5.69 11.76 19.76
N GLN A 646 -5.82 12.40 20.92
CA GLN A 646 -4.82 12.33 21.99
C GLN A 646 -4.71 10.91 22.58
N GLY A 647 -5.84 10.22 22.77
CA GLY A 647 -5.88 8.82 23.21
C GLY A 647 -5.15 7.89 22.22
N ARG A 648 -5.47 8.00 20.92
CA ARG A 648 -4.79 7.28 19.82
C ARG A 648 -3.28 7.57 19.78
N ALA A 649 -2.88 8.82 19.94
CA ALA A 649 -1.47 9.21 19.99
C ALA A 649 -0.73 8.63 21.20
N ARG A 650 -1.38 8.59 22.37
CA ARG A 650 -0.84 7.94 23.57
C ARG A 650 -0.76 6.43 23.42
N ALA A 651 -1.74 5.79 22.80
CA ALA A 651 -1.71 4.35 22.51
C ALA A 651 -0.52 3.98 21.59
N ALA A 652 -0.27 4.74 20.53
CA ALA A 652 0.90 4.54 19.66
C ALA A 652 2.24 4.67 20.42
N LEU A 653 2.35 5.68 21.31
CA LEU A 653 3.52 5.84 22.18
C LEU A 653 3.69 4.70 23.19
N ALA A 654 2.59 4.27 23.81
CA ALA A 654 2.57 3.22 24.82
C ALA A 654 2.95 1.87 24.21
N LEU A 655 2.45 1.55 23.01
CA LEU A 655 2.85 0.36 22.25
C LEU A 655 4.37 0.36 21.99
N ALA A 656 4.91 1.48 21.51
CA ALA A 656 6.33 1.62 21.23
C ALA A 656 7.23 1.54 22.48
N SER A 657 6.76 2.00 23.64
CA SER A 657 7.50 1.92 24.91
C SER A 657 7.21 0.67 25.76
N GLY A 658 6.37 -0.25 25.31
CA GLY A 658 5.99 -1.46 26.05
C GLY A 658 4.98 -1.25 27.19
N ALA A 659 4.31 -0.10 27.26
CA ALA A 659 3.32 0.23 28.29
C ALA A 659 1.92 -0.27 27.90
N PHE A 660 1.80 -1.56 27.56
CA PHE A 660 0.66 -2.14 26.85
C PHE A 660 -0.71 -1.98 27.55
N GLU A 661 -0.73 -1.84 28.88
CA GLU A 661 -1.95 -1.55 29.64
C GLU A 661 -2.61 -0.24 29.19
N GLN A 662 -1.82 0.81 28.94
CA GLN A 662 -2.30 2.13 28.49
C GLN A 662 -2.82 2.11 27.04
N VAL A 663 -2.45 1.10 26.24
CA VAL A 663 -2.93 0.92 24.87
C VAL A 663 -4.40 0.50 24.86
N VAL A 664 -4.83 -0.31 25.84
CA VAL A 664 -6.18 -0.90 25.90
C VAL A 664 -7.12 -0.18 26.89
N GLU A 665 -6.62 0.77 27.67
CA GLU A 665 -7.44 1.68 28.48
C GLU A 665 -8.30 2.62 27.62
N HIS A 666 -7.81 3.02 26.44
CA HIS A 666 -8.55 3.89 25.51
C HIS A 666 -9.57 3.08 24.69
N ARG A 667 -10.87 3.26 25.00
CA ARG A 667 -11.99 2.49 24.43
C ARG A 667 -12.72 3.16 23.27
N SER A 668 -12.10 4.05 22.51
CA SER A 668 -12.78 4.62 21.33
C SER A 668 -12.98 3.59 20.23
N ASP A 669 -13.90 3.84 19.30
CA ASP A 669 -13.98 3.03 18.09
C ASP A 669 -12.78 3.34 17.19
N ALA A 670 -12.12 2.30 16.69
CA ALA A 670 -10.90 2.43 15.91
C ALA A 670 -11.26 2.46 14.42
N ASP A 671 -11.58 3.64 13.90
CA ASP A 671 -12.06 3.77 12.52
C ASP A 671 -11.02 3.27 11.50
N HIS A 672 -9.75 3.60 11.72
CA HIS A 672 -8.65 3.37 10.78
C HIS A 672 -7.76 2.17 11.18
N TRP A 673 -7.23 1.45 10.19
CA TRP A 673 -6.43 0.23 10.41
C TRP A 673 -5.23 0.43 11.32
N ASP A 674 -4.47 1.53 11.22
CA ASP A 674 -3.34 1.86 12.13
C ASP A 674 -3.76 1.79 13.63
N ASP A 675 -4.99 2.23 13.96
CA ASP A 675 -5.51 2.21 15.32
C ASP A 675 -5.95 0.81 15.76
N ARG A 676 -6.58 0.04 14.85
CA ARG A 676 -6.96 -1.37 15.07
C ARG A 676 -5.73 -2.25 15.27
N ARG A 677 -4.71 -2.09 14.42
CA ARG A 677 -3.38 -2.70 14.57
C ARG A 677 -2.79 -2.40 15.94
N SER A 678 -2.74 -1.12 16.33
CA SER A 678 -2.17 -0.70 17.61
C SER A 678 -2.89 -1.36 18.80
N ARG A 679 -4.22 -1.40 18.77
CA ARG A 679 -5.08 -2.06 19.78
C ARG A 679 -4.85 -3.56 19.84
N SER A 680 -4.83 -4.23 18.69
CA SER A 680 -4.62 -5.68 18.59
C SER A 680 -3.26 -6.08 19.17
N LEU A 681 -2.20 -5.36 18.81
CA LEU A 681 -0.87 -5.59 19.35
C LEU A 681 -0.79 -5.34 20.87
N GLY A 682 -1.55 -4.35 21.39
CA GLY A 682 -1.74 -4.14 22.82
C GLY A 682 -2.38 -5.35 23.52
N TYR A 683 -3.49 -5.87 23.00
CA TYR A 683 -4.11 -7.10 23.53
C TYR A 683 -3.20 -8.32 23.43
N LEU A 684 -2.47 -8.47 22.31
CA LEU A 684 -1.55 -9.58 22.08
C LEU A 684 -0.41 -9.58 23.12
N ALA A 685 0.19 -8.42 23.38
CA ALA A 685 1.23 -8.26 24.38
C ALA A 685 0.73 -8.54 25.82
N LEU A 686 -0.52 -8.17 26.11
CA LEU A 686 -1.22 -8.50 27.37
C LEU A 686 -1.70 -9.97 27.46
N LYS A 687 -1.28 -10.84 26.51
CA LYS A 687 -1.66 -12.27 26.42
C LYS A 687 -3.16 -12.51 26.23
N ARG A 688 -3.88 -11.52 25.70
CA ARG A 688 -5.32 -11.55 25.38
C ARG A 688 -5.52 -11.81 23.88
N GLY A 689 -4.96 -12.90 23.36
CA GLY A 689 -4.88 -13.13 21.92
C GLY A 689 -6.23 -13.28 21.20
N ARG A 690 -7.29 -13.78 21.86
CA ARG A 690 -8.66 -13.76 21.30
C ARG A 690 -9.19 -12.34 21.10
N ASP A 691 -8.97 -11.44 22.06
CA ASP A 691 -9.34 -10.03 21.94
C ASP A 691 -8.50 -9.33 20.85
N ALA A 692 -7.22 -9.72 20.72
CA ALA A 692 -6.36 -9.25 19.65
C ALA A 692 -6.91 -9.65 18.27
N ALA A 693 -7.29 -10.92 18.08
CA ALA A 693 -7.90 -11.40 16.85
C ALA A 693 -9.26 -10.71 16.57
N ALA A 694 -10.13 -10.59 17.58
CA ALA A 694 -11.44 -9.96 17.46
C ALA A 694 -11.38 -8.44 17.16
N SER A 695 -10.25 -7.78 17.45
CA SER A 695 -10.01 -6.37 17.11
C SER A 695 -9.52 -6.13 15.67
N LEU A 696 -9.32 -7.20 14.89
CA LEU A 696 -8.93 -7.17 13.48
C LEU A 696 -10.11 -7.66 12.62
N ASN A 697 -10.36 -6.99 11.48
CA ASN A 697 -11.31 -7.45 10.47
C ASN A 697 -10.56 -8.07 9.26
N GLY A 698 -11.18 -8.07 8.07
CA GLY A 698 -10.60 -8.61 6.83
C GLY A 698 -9.89 -7.58 5.93
N GLU A 699 -9.55 -6.39 6.44
CA GLU A 699 -8.81 -5.39 5.67
C GLU A 699 -7.39 -5.88 5.35
N LEU A 700 -6.96 -5.78 4.08
CA LEU A 700 -5.65 -6.24 3.61
C LEU A 700 -4.47 -5.67 4.43
N ALA A 701 -4.55 -4.40 4.82
CA ALA A 701 -3.55 -3.73 5.65
C ALA A 701 -3.32 -4.37 7.03
N LEU A 702 -4.25 -5.21 7.50
CA LEU A 702 -4.20 -5.91 8.78
C LEU A 702 -3.82 -7.38 8.66
N GLU A 703 -3.72 -7.96 7.45
CA GLU A 703 -3.32 -9.37 7.28
C GLU A 703 -1.94 -9.71 7.87
N PRO A 704 -0.88 -8.89 7.73
CA PRO A 704 0.38 -9.12 8.44
C PRO A 704 0.21 -9.14 9.97
N THR A 705 -0.62 -8.26 10.51
CA THR A 705 -0.94 -8.23 11.96
C THR A 705 -1.74 -9.47 12.38
N ARG A 706 -2.65 -9.96 11.54
CA ARG A 706 -3.40 -11.22 11.76
C ARG A 706 -2.46 -12.42 11.77
N LEU A 707 -1.57 -12.54 10.78
CA LEU A 707 -0.51 -13.56 10.76
C LEU A 707 0.33 -13.52 12.04
N ARG A 708 0.75 -12.32 12.50
CA ARG A 708 1.48 -12.15 13.76
C ARG A 708 0.69 -12.61 14.99
N VAL A 709 -0.62 -12.33 15.06
CA VAL A 709 -1.51 -12.80 16.14
C VAL A 709 -1.64 -14.32 16.14
N TYR A 710 -1.96 -14.92 14.99
CA TYR A 710 -2.11 -16.38 14.84
C TYR A 710 -0.79 -17.13 15.14
N ALA A 711 0.33 -16.64 14.60
CA ALA A 711 1.66 -17.20 14.88
C ALA A 711 2.01 -17.16 16.38
N ARG A 712 1.61 -16.10 17.10
CA ARG A 712 1.84 -15.98 18.55
C ARG A 712 0.88 -16.83 19.39
N LEU A 713 -0.34 -17.07 18.91
CA LEU A 713 -1.30 -17.97 19.54
C LEU A 713 -0.94 -19.46 19.35
N GLY A 714 -0.31 -19.80 18.21
CA GLY A 714 -0.14 -21.18 17.75
C GLY A 714 -1.39 -21.76 17.08
N GLU A 715 -2.48 -20.98 17.00
CA GLU A 715 -3.71 -21.28 16.29
C GLU A 715 -3.55 -20.79 14.84
N LEU A 716 -3.06 -21.65 13.95
CA LEU A 716 -2.81 -21.30 12.55
C LEU A 716 -4.03 -21.65 11.69
N PRO A 717 -4.66 -20.69 10.99
CA PRO A 717 -5.68 -21.01 9.99
C PRO A 717 -5.07 -21.76 8.80
N GLU A 718 -5.87 -22.55 8.08
CA GLU A 718 -5.41 -23.32 6.91
C GLU A 718 -4.78 -22.41 5.82
N SER A 719 -5.27 -21.18 5.69
CA SER A 719 -4.76 -20.15 4.78
C SER A 719 -3.51 -19.41 5.27
N PHE A 720 -2.92 -19.77 6.42
CA PHE A 720 -1.77 -19.07 6.99
C PHE A 720 -0.56 -19.08 6.05
N GLU A 721 -0.15 -20.28 5.60
CA GLU A 721 1.07 -20.43 4.79
C GLU A 721 0.87 -19.86 3.38
N SER A 722 -0.30 -20.00 2.77
CA SER A 722 -0.59 -19.42 1.43
C SER A 722 -0.75 -17.90 1.46
N THR A 723 -1.22 -17.32 2.58
CA THR A 723 -1.20 -15.87 2.78
C THR A 723 0.22 -15.38 3.03
N MET A 724 1.03 -16.10 3.81
CA MET A 724 2.45 -15.77 3.99
C MET A 724 3.22 -15.84 2.65
N GLU A 725 2.95 -16.84 1.82
CA GLU A 725 3.57 -16.98 0.49
C GLU A 725 3.22 -15.81 -0.44
N ARG A 726 1.95 -15.39 -0.50
CA ARG A 726 1.52 -14.19 -1.24
C ARG A 726 2.23 -12.93 -0.76
N TRP A 727 2.33 -12.74 0.56
CA TRP A 727 3.10 -11.62 1.14
C TRP A 727 4.60 -11.69 0.79
N ASN A 728 5.19 -12.87 0.60
CA ASN A 728 6.57 -12.99 0.15
C ASN A 728 6.73 -12.60 -1.34
N GLN A 729 5.76 -12.97 -2.19
CA GLN A 729 5.77 -12.65 -3.63
C GLN A 729 5.64 -11.14 -3.91
N VAL A 730 4.90 -10.41 -3.07
CA VAL A 730 4.73 -8.95 -3.13
C VAL A 730 6.03 -8.17 -2.92
N ASP A 731 7.01 -8.74 -2.23
CA ASP A 731 8.24 -8.09 -1.71
C ASP A 731 7.95 -6.81 -0.88
N PRO A 732 7.40 -6.93 0.35
CA PRO A 732 6.98 -5.78 1.14
C PRO A 732 8.16 -4.85 1.51
N ARG A 733 7.90 -3.54 1.42
CA ARG A 733 8.86 -2.45 1.67
C ARG A 733 8.35 -1.38 2.64
N GLY A 734 7.18 -1.58 3.24
CA GLY A 734 6.70 -0.79 4.38
C GLY A 734 7.26 -1.31 5.71
N VAL A 735 7.76 -0.42 6.56
CA VAL A 735 8.35 -0.78 7.86
C VAL A 735 7.35 -1.53 8.77
N SER A 736 6.06 -1.17 8.78
CA SER A 736 5.05 -1.80 9.63
C SER A 736 4.76 -3.24 9.19
N HIS A 737 4.66 -3.47 7.88
CA HIS A 737 4.45 -4.79 7.28
C HIS A 737 5.63 -5.72 7.55
N LEU A 738 6.86 -5.23 7.33
CA LEU A 738 8.08 -5.97 7.60
C LEU A 738 8.22 -6.34 9.09
N VAL A 739 7.86 -5.43 10.00
CA VAL A 739 7.84 -5.71 11.46
C VAL A 739 6.83 -6.81 11.82
N ASP A 740 5.63 -6.80 11.24
CA ASP A 740 4.61 -7.80 11.56
C ASP A 740 4.91 -9.17 10.94
N LEU A 741 5.39 -9.23 9.69
CA LEU A 741 5.82 -10.47 9.03
C LEU A 741 7.06 -11.06 9.73
N GLY A 742 8.04 -10.22 10.10
CA GLY A 742 9.18 -10.60 10.93
C GLY A 742 8.76 -11.16 12.29
N ALA A 743 7.78 -10.55 12.95
CA ALA A 743 7.26 -11.04 14.21
C ALA A 743 6.46 -12.34 14.06
N ALA A 744 5.73 -12.53 12.96
CA ALA A 744 5.08 -13.79 12.63
C ALA A 744 6.10 -14.92 12.44
N ALA A 745 7.13 -14.69 11.61
CA ALA A 745 8.23 -15.63 11.38
C ALA A 745 8.98 -15.97 12.69
N PHE A 746 9.23 -14.97 13.54
CA PHE A 746 9.86 -15.13 14.85
C PHE A 746 9.07 -16.08 15.76
N TRP A 747 7.74 -15.90 15.87
CA TRP A 747 6.90 -16.78 16.70
C TRP A 747 6.67 -18.16 16.08
N ARG A 748 6.76 -18.30 14.75
CA ARG A 748 6.89 -19.59 14.05
C ARG A 748 8.27 -20.27 14.26
N ARG A 749 9.17 -19.66 15.05
CA ARG A 749 10.56 -20.08 15.31
C ARG A 749 11.49 -20.08 14.08
N ASN A 750 11.08 -19.48 12.96
CA ASN A 750 11.94 -19.29 11.79
C ASN A 750 12.80 -18.03 11.97
N LEU A 751 13.88 -18.17 12.74
CA LEU A 751 14.76 -17.04 13.09
C LEU A 751 15.48 -16.44 11.87
N ALA A 752 15.81 -17.23 10.86
CA ALA A 752 16.47 -16.74 9.65
C ALA A 752 15.57 -15.79 8.85
N LEU A 753 14.33 -16.21 8.57
CA LEU A 753 13.35 -15.36 7.88
C LEU A 753 12.95 -14.14 8.75
N ALA A 754 12.87 -14.31 10.06
CA ALA A 754 12.64 -13.19 10.96
C ALA A 754 13.77 -12.14 10.89
N SER A 755 15.04 -12.58 10.86
CA SER A 755 16.19 -11.67 10.73
C SER A 755 16.15 -10.89 9.43
N ASP A 756 15.91 -11.53 8.28
CA ASP A 756 15.77 -10.84 6.98
C ASP A 756 14.75 -9.69 7.05
N TYR A 757 13.53 -9.97 7.52
CA TYR A 757 12.49 -8.94 7.63
C TYR A 757 12.87 -7.79 8.58
N PHE A 758 13.46 -8.10 9.74
CA PHE A 758 13.84 -7.07 10.69
C PHE A 758 15.07 -6.28 10.24
N GLU A 759 16.01 -6.88 9.51
CA GLU A 759 17.17 -6.21 8.90
C GLU A 759 16.71 -5.27 7.76
N ARG A 760 15.79 -5.72 6.91
CA ARG A 760 15.11 -4.87 5.90
C ARG A 760 14.37 -3.71 6.55
N ALA A 761 13.61 -3.96 7.62
CA ALA A 761 12.93 -2.92 8.38
C ALA A 761 13.92 -1.94 9.04
N HIS A 762 15.09 -2.42 9.48
CA HIS A 762 16.15 -1.62 10.07
C HIS A 762 16.84 -0.73 9.04
N ALA A 763 17.10 -1.23 7.83
CA ALA A 763 17.63 -0.43 6.72
C ALA A 763 16.70 0.73 6.33
N ILE A 764 15.39 0.57 6.51
CA ILE A 764 14.38 1.62 6.29
C ILE A 764 14.32 2.59 7.49
N ALA A 765 14.24 2.05 8.71
CA ALA A 765 14.08 2.84 9.94
C ALA A 765 15.05 2.37 11.06
N PRO A 766 16.32 2.82 11.05
CA PRO A 766 17.36 2.30 11.95
C PRO A 766 17.10 2.52 13.45
N ASP A 767 16.32 3.54 13.81
CA ASP A 767 15.96 3.87 15.20
C ASP A 767 14.52 3.50 15.58
N HIS A 768 13.83 2.69 14.75
CA HIS A 768 12.48 2.21 15.06
C HIS A 768 12.51 1.32 16.32
N PRO A 769 11.74 1.64 17.38
CA PRO A 769 11.86 0.98 18.67
C PRO A 769 11.52 -0.52 18.61
N GLU A 770 10.48 -0.91 17.87
CA GLU A 770 10.07 -2.31 17.73
C GLU A 770 11.01 -3.16 16.85
N VAL A 771 11.63 -2.59 15.81
CA VAL A 771 12.65 -3.29 15.00
C VAL A 771 13.87 -3.59 15.86
N ASN A 772 14.38 -2.57 16.56
CA ASN A 772 15.49 -2.71 17.51
C ASN A 772 15.13 -3.66 18.67
N TRP A 773 13.88 -3.69 19.12
CA TRP A 773 13.42 -4.69 20.08
C TRP A 773 13.63 -6.13 19.56
N HIS A 774 13.12 -6.43 18.37
CA HIS A 774 13.17 -7.78 17.82
C HIS A 774 14.58 -8.21 17.39
N LEU A 775 15.38 -7.33 16.80
CA LEU A 775 16.81 -7.60 16.55
C LEU A 775 17.58 -7.85 17.85
N GLY A 776 17.26 -7.13 18.93
CA GLY A 776 17.81 -7.39 20.26
C GLY A 776 17.44 -8.78 20.81
N LEU A 777 16.19 -9.22 20.61
CA LEU A 777 15.74 -10.57 20.98
C LEU A 777 16.44 -11.65 20.14
N ILE A 778 16.56 -11.48 18.83
CA ILE A 778 17.26 -12.42 17.93
C ILE A 778 18.73 -12.51 18.32
N ALA A 779 19.43 -11.39 18.46
CA ALA A 779 20.83 -11.36 18.90
C ALA A 779 21.01 -12.01 20.29
N ARG A 780 20.02 -11.96 21.19
CA ARG A 780 20.05 -12.69 22.47
C ARG A 780 19.85 -14.19 22.30
N LEU A 781 19.02 -14.61 21.35
CA LEU A 781 18.86 -16.01 20.96
C LEU A 781 20.08 -16.53 20.16
N GLU A 782 20.94 -15.67 19.65
CA GLU A 782 22.25 -16.02 19.09
C GLU A 782 23.39 -16.00 20.13
N ASP A 783 23.08 -15.74 21.40
CA ASP A 783 24.04 -15.51 22.50
C ASP A 783 24.97 -14.29 22.30
N SER A 784 24.68 -13.46 21.29
CA SER A 784 25.40 -12.24 20.95
C SER A 784 25.02 -11.08 21.88
N THR A 785 25.37 -11.22 23.16
CA THR A 785 25.04 -10.28 24.25
C THR A 785 25.45 -8.82 23.92
N ALA A 786 26.60 -8.62 23.27
CA ALA A 786 27.07 -7.28 22.90
C ALA A 786 26.16 -6.59 21.86
N ARG A 787 25.76 -7.31 20.79
CA ARG A 787 24.83 -6.79 19.77
C ARG A 787 23.43 -6.57 20.37
N ALA A 788 22.93 -7.55 21.13
CA ALA A 788 21.63 -7.46 21.80
C ALA A 788 21.51 -6.21 22.68
N ARG A 789 22.55 -5.88 23.46
CA ARG A 789 22.62 -4.65 24.27
C ARG A 789 22.53 -3.37 23.43
N GLY A 790 23.22 -3.34 22.28
CA GLY A 790 23.19 -2.20 21.34
C GLY A 790 21.77 -1.92 20.84
N TYR A 791 21.06 -2.97 20.41
CA TYR A 791 19.68 -2.89 19.95
C TYR A 791 18.68 -2.56 21.08
N PHE A 792 18.77 -3.20 22.26
CA PHE A 792 17.87 -2.89 23.37
C PHE A 792 17.96 -1.43 23.82
N ARG A 793 19.16 -0.82 23.78
CA ARG A 793 19.35 0.62 24.06
C ARG A 793 18.52 1.54 23.14
N LYS A 794 18.22 1.10 21.92
CA LYS A 794 17.35 1.81 20.95
C LYS A 794 15.85 1.47 21.07
N SER A 795 15.50 0.38 21.75
CA SER A 795 14.14 -0.20 21.74
C SER A 795 13.06 0.53 22.53
N TRP A 796 13.41 1.59 23.28
CA TRP A 796 12.53 2.34 24.21
C TRP A 796 11.96 1.55 25.41
N ARG A 797 12.13 0.23 25.51
CA ARG A 797 11.54 -0.65 26.55
C ARG A 797 12.35 -0.75 27.85
N GLY A 798 13.10 0.29 28.20
CA GLY A 798 13.88 0.39 29.44
C GLY A 798 15.35 -0.03 29.32
N ASP A 799 16.08 0.01 30.45
CA ASP A 799 17.47 -0.42 30.55
C ASP A 799 17.57 -1.97 30.56
N GLU A 800 18.63 -2.53 29.97
CA GLU A 800 18.94 -3.98 29.93
C GLU A 800 18.91 -4.67 31.31
N ASN A 801 19.08 -3.90 32.39
CA ASN A 801 19.08 -4.37 33.77
C ASN A 801 17.75 -4.17 34.53
N ASP A 802 16.71 -3.66 33.86
CA ASP A 802 15.38 -3.54 34.46
C ASP A 802 14.73 -4.93 34.64
N ALA A 803 14.01 -5.11 35.74
CA ALA A 803 13.35 -6.36 36.07
C ALA A 803 12.28 -6.73 35.03
N SER A 804 11.56 -5.74 34.48
CA SER A 804 10.54 -5.93 33.45
C SER A 804 11.12 -6.55 32.18
N LEU A 805 12.23 -6.00 31.68
CA LEU A 805 12.93 -6.51 30.51
C LEU A 805 13.49 -7.92 30.75
N LEU A 806 14.10 -8.16 31.92
CA LEU A 806 14.60 -9.48 32.28
C LEU A 806 13.47 -10.55 32.40
N ILE A 807 12.24 -10.16 32.77
CA ILE A 807 11.05 -11.03 32.76
C ILE A 807 10.61 -11.34 31.32
N GLU A 808 10.64 -10.35 30.41
CA GLU A 808 10.34 -10.59 28.99
C GLU A 808 11.37 -11.51 28.33
N LEU A 809 12.66 -11.27 28.55
CA LEU A 809 13.74 -12.14 28.06
C LEU A 809 13.63 -13.56 28.61
N GLY A 810 13.37 -13.71 29.91
CA GLY A 810 13.12 -15.01 30.51
C GLY A 810 11.92 -15.73 29.89
N SER A 811 10.85 -14.98 29.57
CA SER A 811 9.65 -15.53 28.93
C SER A 811 9.92 -15.97 27.49
N VAL A 812 10.66 -15.16 26.70
CA VAL A 812 11.08 -15.54 25.35
C VAL A 812 11.98 -16.77 25.39
N HIS A 813 12.92 -16.87 26.33
CA HIS A 813 13.75 -18.07 26.49
C HIS A 813 12.92 -19.31 26.88
N LEU A 814 11.84 -19.20 27.67
CA LEU A 814 10.90 -20.32 27.88
C LEU A 814 10.16 -20.71 26.60
N ASP A 815 9.67 -19.73 25.83
CA ASP A 815 8.95 -19.96 24.58
C ASP A 815 9.83 -20.64 23.50
N PHE A 816 11.16 -20.48 23.60
CA PHE A 816 12.18 -21.16 22.80
C PHE A 816 12.84 -22.37 23.51
N GLU A 817 12.26 -22.86 24.61
CA GLU A 817 12.70 -24.06 25.36
C GLU A 817 14.13 -23.99 25.95
N ARG A 818 14.67 -22.78 26.10
CA ARG A 818 16.00 -22.50 26.65
C ARG A 818 15.96 -22.29 28.16
N TYR A 819 15.59 -23.34 28.89
CA TYR A 819 15.26 -23.26 30.33
C TYR A 819 16.39 -22.71 31.21
N GLU A 820 17.67 -22.99 30.90
CA GLU A 820 18.82 -22.43 31.64
C GLU A 820 18.94 -20.90 31.48
N MET A 821 18.87 -20.39 30.24
CA MET A 821 18.89 -18.94 29.95
C MET A 821 17.67 -18.25 30.56
N ALA A 822 16.49 -18.89 30.46
CA ALA A 822 15.26 -18.39 31.08
C ALA A 822 15.41 -18.25 32.60
N ARG A 823 15.93 -19.29 33.28
CA ARG A 823 16.19 -19.25 34.71
C ARG A 823 17.13 -18.11 35.07
N GLU A 824 18.20 -17.89 34.31
CA GLU A 824 19.17 -16.83 34.59
C GLU A 824 18.58 -15.44 34.45
N ALA A 825 17.83 -15.17 33.38
CA ALA A 825 17.10 -13.93 33.20
C ALA A 825 16.08 -13.69 34.33
N PHE A 826 15.27 -14.68 34.68
CA PHE A 826 14.32 -14.56 35.80
C PHE A 826 14.99 -14.43 37.16
N LEU A 827 16.10 -15.12 37.42
CA LEU A 827 16.86 -14.98 38.67
C LEU A 827 17.42 -13.57 38.81
N LEU A 828 17.99 -13.00 37.73
CA LEU A 828 18.41 -11.60 37.70
C LEU A 828 17.22 -10.67 37.93
N ALA A 829 16.06 -10.91 37.31
CA ALA A 829 14.86 -10.11 37.54
C ALA A 829 14.40 -10.13 39.02
N VAL A 830 14.38 -11.30 39.67
CA VAL A 830 14.05 -11.44 41.11
C VAL A 830 15.06 -10.70 41.99
N LEU A 831 16.35 -10.69 41.61
CA LEU A 831 17.38 -9.94 42.34
C LEU A 831 17.28 -8.42 42.14
N ARG A 832 16.79 -7.95 40.99
CA ARG A 832 16.55 -6.54 40.65
C ARG A 832 15.28 -6.01 41.31
N ASP A 833 14.13 -6.65 41.12
CA ASP A 833 12.92 -6.41 41.90
C ASP A 833 12.52 -7.62 42.74
N ARG A 834 12.87 -7.54 44.03
CA ARG A 834 12.56 -8.55 45.05
C ARG A 834 11.06 -8.70 45.35
N ARG A 835 10.20 -7.82 44.83
CA ARG A 835 8.74 -7.90 44.95
C ARG A 835 8.07 -8.58 43.76
N SER A 836 8.79 -8.79 42.65
CA SER A 836 8.17 -9.26 41.41
C SER A 836 7.73 -10.72 41.52
N VAL A 837 6.42 -10.90 41.71
CA VAL A 837 5.75 -12.21 41.67
C VAL A 837 5.91 -12.83 40.29
N ALA A 838 5.87 -12.03 39.22
CA ALA A 838 6.06 -12.49 37.84
C ALA A 838 7.47 -13.07 37.60
N ALA A 839 8.51 -12.44 38.13
CA ALA A 839 9.89 -12.94 38.03
C ALA A 839 10.06 -14.26 38.80
N VAL A 840 9.50 -14.37 40.01
CA VAL A 840 9.52 -15.62 40.78
C VAL A 840 8.73 -16.72 40.07
N ALA A 841 7.59 -16.40 39.47
CA ALA A 841 6.77 -17.36 38.74
C ALA A 841 7.47 -17.89 37.48
N GLY A 842 8.13 -17.00 36.73
CA GLY A 842 8.98 -17.37 35.60
C GLY A 842 10.15 -18.25 36.02
N LEU A 843 10.83 -17.90 37.12
CA LEU A 843 11.94 -18.68 37.69
C LEU A 843 11.49 -20.09 38.11
N GLY A 844 10.35 -20.20 38.79
CA GLY A 844 9.75 -21.47 39.19
C GLY A 844 9.39 -22.34 38.00
N ARG A 845 8.79 -21.76 36.95
CA ARG A 845 8.46 -22.46 35.70
C ARG A 845 9.70 -22.90 34.91
N ALA A 846 10.78 -22.11 34.93
CA ALA A 846 12.06 -22.49 34.33
C ALA A 846 12.69 -23.70 35.05
N TYR A 847 12.54 -23.80 36.37
CA TYR A 847 12.91 -25.01 37.11
C TYR A 847 11.98 -26.19 36.83
N GLU A 848 10.65 -25.99 36.74
CA GLU A 848 9.70 -27.08 36.46
C GLU A 848 9.97 -27.75 35.11
N LEU A 849 10.31 -26.96 34.08
CA LEU A 849 10.55 -27.46 32.72
C LEU A 849 12.00 -27.89 32.46
N GLY A 850 12.98 -27.30 33.14
CA GLY A 850 14.41 -27.57 32.96
C GLY A 850 14.98 -28.58 33.96
N ASP A 851 15.30 -28.10 35.17
CA ASP A 851 15.88 -28.92 36.25
C ASP A 851 15.11 -28.70 37.58
N PRO A 852 14.12 -29.56 37.88
CA PRO A 852 13.35 -29.46 39.12
C PRO A 852 14.21 -29.69 40.37
N ALA A 853 15.25 -30.53 40.29
CA ALA A 853 16.11 -30.84 41.43
C ALA A 853 16.96 -29.64 41.83
N ARG A 854 17.48 -28.89 40.85
CA ARG A 854 18.14 -27.60 41.07
C ARG A 854 17.18 -26.56 41.62
N GLY A 855 15.93 -26.51 41.16
CA GLY A 855 14.89 -25.66 41.74
C GLY A 855 14.64 -25.94 43.24
N ARG A 856 14.51 -27.22 43.61
CA ARG A 856 14.41 -27.67 45.01
C ARG A 856 15.64 -27.28 45.86
N ARG A 857 16.82 -27.10 45.26
CA ARG A 857 18.06 -26.69 45.94
C ARG A 857 18.22 -25.17 46.03
N ASP A 858 17.86 -24.44 44.98
CA ASP A 858 18.22 -23.02 44.83
C ASP A 858 17.12 -22.09 45.40
N LEU A 859 15.83 -22.42 45.22
CA LEU A 859 14.72 -21.62 45.79
C LEU A 859 14.75 -21.51 47.34
N PRO A 860 15.05 -22.55 48.14
CA PRO A 860 15.11 -22.41 49.59
C PRO A 860 16.29 -21.54 50.06
N GLN A 861 17.35 -21.43 49.26
CA GLN A 861 18.47 -20.53 49.57
C GLN A 861 18.02 -19.08 49.40
N LEU A 862 17.42 -18.77 48.25
CA LEU A 862 16.84 -17.47 47.93
C LEU A 862 15.77 -17.06 48.96
N LEU A 863 14.90 -18.00 49.36
CA LEU A 863 13.83 -17.76 50.33
C LEU A 863 14.34 -17.22 51.67
N ARG A 864 15.49 -17.71 52.17
CA ARG A 864 16.09 -17.26 53.46
C ARG A 864 16.45 -15.77 53.46
N ASP A 865 16.84 -15.23 52.31
CA ASP A 865 17.23 -13.83 52.18
C ASP A 865 16.01 -12.89 52.08
N TYR A 866 14.80 -13.44 51.90
CA TYR A 866 13.55 -12.71 51.64
C TYR A 866 12.55 -12.85 52.81
N SER A 867 12.54 -13.98 53.51
CA SER A 867 11.57 -14.32 54.56
C SER A 867 11.64 -13.46 55.84
N SER A 868 12.57 -12.50 55.93
CA SER A 868 12.70 -11.59 57.08
C SER A 868 11.88 -10.31 56.97
N SER A 869 11.27 -10.02 55.81
CA SER A 869 10.54 -8.77 55.58
C SER A 869 9.14 -9.00 54.99
N PRO A 870 8.06 -8.57 55.69
CA PRO A 870 6.69 -8.63 55.17
C PRO A 870 6.50 -7.92 53.82
N ARG A 871 7.40 -6.99 53.47
CA ARG A 871 7.44 -6.29 52.18
C ARG A 871 7.55 -7.26 50.97
N TYR A 872 8.03 -8.48 51.17
CA TYR A 872 8.21 -9.49 50.12
C TYR A 872 7.22 -10.65 50.21
N ALA A 873 6.25 -10.63 51.13
CA ALA A 873 5.30 -11.73 51.36
C ALA A 873 4.64 -12.27 50.06
N PRO A 874 4.23 -11.46 49.05
CA PRO A 874 3.70 -11.99 47.80
C PRO A 874 4.68 -12.83 46.98
N ALA A 875 5.97 -12.47 46.99
CA ALA A 875 7.04 -13.18 46.30
C ALA A 875 7.52 -14.40 47.12
N VAL A 876 7.56 -14.29 48.45
CA VAL A 876 7.83 -15.40 49.39
C VAL A 876 6.74 -16.48 49.27
N ALA A 877 5.47 -16.08 49.18
CA ALA A 877 4.37 -17.01 48.90
C ALA A 877 4.50 -17.69 47.55
N GLU A 878 4.87 -16.94 46.50
CA GLU A 878 5.10 -17.48 45.15
C GLU A 878 6.26 -18.50 45.16
N MET A 879 7.38 -18.21 45.83
CA MET A 879 8.51 -19.14 45.99
C MET A 879 8.08 -20.43 46.71
N ASN A 880 7.26 -20.33 47.77
CA ASN A 880 6.73 -21.50 48.47
C ASN A 880 5.75 -22.29 47.60
N LYS A 881 4.90 -21.63 46.81
CA LYS A 881 4.00 -22.29 45.84
C LYS A 881 4.79 -23.08 44.80
N TRP A 882 5.85 -22.49 44.23
CA TRP A 882 6.72 -23.20 43.30
C TRP A 882 7.55 -24.30 43.95
N LEU A 883 8.00 -24.13 45.20
CA LEU A 883 8.59 -25.23 45.97
C LEU A 883 7.62 -26.40 46.14
N ALA A 884 6.34 -26.14 46.43
CA ALA A 884 5.33 -27.19 46.50
C ALA A 884 5.16 -27.92 45.15
N ILE A 885 5.01 -27.19 44.05
CA ILE A 885 4.91 -27.77 42.69
C ILE A 885 6.14 -28.64 42.40
N LEU A 886 7.34 -28.10 42.59
CA LEU A 886 8.60 -28.82 42.38
C LEU A 886 8.74 -30.05 43.30
N HIS A 887 8.20 -30.00 44.53
CA HIS A 887 8.14 -31.12 45.48
C HIS A 887 7.00 -32.12 45.24
N GLY A 888 6.22 -31.97 44.16
CA GLY A 888 5.23 -32.97 43.75
C GLY A 888 3.78 -32.66 44.12
N ALA A 889 3.42 -31.39 44.38
CA ALA A 889 2.05 -31.00 44.74
C ALA A 889 1.00 -31.52 43.75
N ARG A 890 1.29 -31.41 42.44
CA ARG A 890 0.38 -31.82 41.36
C ARG A 890 0.30 -33.34 41.18
N GLN A 891 1.12 -34.10 41.91
CA GLN A 891 1.11 -35.56 42.01
C GLN A 891 0.66 -36.05 43.40
N GLY A 892 0.27 -35.13 44.30
CA GLY A 892 -0.21 -35.45 45.65
C GLY A 892 0.87 -35.77 46.68
N ASP A 893 2.15 -35.52 46.39
CA ASP A 893 3.27 -35.80 47.30
C ASP A 893 3.16 -34.99 48.60
N GLU A 894 3.11 -35.67 49.74
CA GLU A 894 2.99 -35.06 51.07
C GLU A 894 4.15 -34.11 51.40
N ALA A 895 5.32 -34.28 50.76
CA ALA A 895 6.45 -33.34 50.88
C ALA A 895 6.10 -31.92 50.41
N ALA A 896 5.06 -31.74 49.59
CA ALA A 896 4.60 -30.43 49.13
C ALA A 896 3.72 -29.67 50.14
N ALA A 897 3.02 -30.39 51.03
CA ALA A 897 2.08 -29.81 52.00
C ALA A 897 2.65 -28.67 52.88
N PRO A 898 3.85 -28.78 53.50
CA PRO A 898 4.40 -27.70 54.32
C PRO A 898 4.72 -26.43 53.53
N PHE A 899 4.96 -26.53 52.22
CA PHE A 899 5.21 -25.38 51.35
C PHE A 899 3.90 -24.66 50.98
N LEU A 900 2.83 -25.40 50.63
CA LEU A 900 1.51 -24.80 50.40
C LEU A 900 0.96 -24.11 51.66
N ALA A 901 1.14 -24.73 52.83
CA ALA A 901 0.76 -24.14 54.12
C ALA A 901 1.47 -22.80 54.37
N ARG A 902 2.78 -22.72 54.10
CA ARG A 902 3.55 -21.47 54.19
C ARG A 902 3.13 -20.44 53.15
N ALA A 903 2.88 -20.85 51.90
CA ALA A 903 2.37 -19.93 50.87
C ALA A 903 1.05 -19.29 51.30
N ARG A 904 0.11 -20.07 51.85
CA ARG A 904 -1.17 -19.58 52.40
C ARG A 904 -0.98 -18.73 53.66
N GLN A 905 0.02 -19.02 54.50
CA GLN A 905 0.32 -18.19 55.68
C GLN A 905 0.78 -16.77 55.33
N GLU A 906 1.56 -16.61 54.25
CA GLU A 906 2.14 -15.31 53.85
C GLU A 906 1.14 -14.36 53.15
N VAL A 907 0.20 -14.89 52.35
CA VAL A 907 -0.77 -14.08 51.58
C VAL A 907 -2.25 -14.37 51.86
N GLY A 908 -2.53 -15.28 52.79
CA GLY A 908 -3.89 -15.75 53.07
C GLY A 908 -4.50 -16.53 51.91
N ASP A 909 -5.82 -16.42 51.79
CA ASP A 909 -6.64 -17.10 50.78
C ASP A 909 -6.53 -16.44 49.39
N ARG A 910 -5.31 -16.35 48.86
CA ARG A 910 -5.02 -15.85 47.49
C ARG A 910 -5.42 -16.93 46.47
N ALA A 911 -6.14 -16.52 45.43
CA ALA A 911 -6.85 -17.44 44.53
C ALA A 911 -5.94 -18.49 43.85
N ASP A 912 -4.72 -18.13 43.48
CA ASP A 912 -3.74 -19.02 42.84
C ASP A 912 -3.08 -20.02 43.82
N VAL A 913 -2.96 -19.66 45.10
CA VAL A 913 -2.51 -20.58 46.16
C VAL A 913 -3.61 -21.59 46.48
N LEU A 914 -4.87 -21.15 46.48
CA LEU A 914 -6.04 -22.01 46.61
C LEU A 914 -6.18 -22.98 45.42
N VAL A 915 -5.82 -22.56 44.20
CA VAL A 915 -5.75 -23.44 43.03
C VAL A 915 -4.77 -24.59 43.25
N GLU A 916 -3.53 -24.33 43.66
CA GLU A 916 -2.54 -25.40 43.86
C GLU A 916 -2.89 -26.29 45.07
N LEU A 917 -3.55 -25.76 46.11
CA LEU A 917 -4.16 -26.57 47.18
C LEU A 917 -5.28 -27.47 46.66
N GLY A 918 -6.19 -26.95 45.85
CA GLY A 918 -7.25 -27.73 45.21
C GLY A 918 -6.70 -28.84 44.31
N LEU A 919 -5.66 -28.53 43.51
CA LEU A 919 -4.96 -29.51 42.67
C LEU A 919 -4.23 -30.57 43.51
N PHE A 920 -3.61 -30.19 44.63
CA PHE A 920 -2.96 -31.12 45.56
C PHE A 920 -3.95 -32.11 46.19
N HIS A 921 -5.08 -31.61 46.71
CA HIS A 921 -6.13 -32.46 47.26
C HIS A 921 -6.79 -33.33 46.17
N LEU A 922 -7.00 -32.79 44.97
CA LEU A 922 -7.53 -33.55 43.82
C LEU A 922 -6.60 -34.72 43.44
N ALA A 923 -5.29 -34.48 43.35
CA ALA A 923 -4.29 -35.50 43.04
C ALA A 923 -4.22 -36.62 44.11
N ARG A 924 -4.60 -36.31 45.36
CA ARG A 924 -4.71 -37.28 46.47
C ARG A 924 -6.06 -38.01 46.55
N GLY A 925 -7.02 -37.68 45.67
CA GLY A 925 -8.39 -38.21 45.73
C GLY A 925 -9.26 -37.60 46.86
N GLU A 926 -8.80 -36.52 47.49
CA GLU A 926 -9.47 -35.84 48.61
C GLU A 926 -10.52 -34.84 48.08
N GLY A 927 -11.49 -35.37 47.30
CA GLY A 927 -12.40 -34.58 46.46
C GLY A 927 -13.26 -33.55 47.19
N SER A 928 -13.60 -33.78 48.47
CA SER A 928 -14.30 -32.79 49.30
C SER A 928 -13.47 -31.53 49.55
N LEU A 929 -12.21 -31.70 49.96
CA LEU A 929 -11.26 -30.61 50.18
C LEU A 929 -10.89 -29.92 48.86
N ALA A 930 -10.73 -30.69 47.79
CA ALA A 930 -10.49 -30.13 46.46
C ALA A 930 -11.63 -29.21 46.01
N ARG A 931 -12.89 -29.64 46.16
CA ARG A 931 -14.09 -28.87 45.83
C ARG A 931 -14.19 -27.58 46.65
N GLU A 932 -13.89 -27.63 47.95
CA GLU A 932 -13.85 -26.45 48.83
C GLU A 932 -12.81 -25.42 48.36
N HIS A 933 -11.57 -25.84 48.11
CA HIS A 933 -10.49 -24.95 47.70
C HIS A 933 -10.73 -24.35 46.30
N PHE A 934 -11.28 -25.12 45.35
CA PHE A 934 -11.65 -24.59 44.02
C PHE A 934 -12.84 -23.62 44.08
N ALA A 935 -13.87 -23.91 44.88
CA ALA A 935 -14.98 -22.98 45.08
C ALA A 935 -14.53 -21.67 45.72
N LEU A 936 -13.66 -21.73 46.74
CA LEU A 936 -13.05 -20.55 47.35
C LEU A 936 -12.15 -19.79 46.36
N ALA A 937 -11.38 -20.50 45.53
CA ALA A 937 -10.56 -19.88 44.48
C ALA A 937 -11.42 -19.08 43.48
N LEU A 938 -12.56 -19.63 43.02
CA LEU A 938 -13.50 -18.93 42.14
C LEU A 938 -14.21 -17.76 42.83
N GLN A 939 -14.49 -17.86 44.14
CA GLN A 939 -15.01 -16.71 44.90
C GLN A 939 -14.02 -15.54 44.93
N LYS A 940 -12.71 -15.82 44.97
CA LYS A 940 -11.65 -14.80 44.96
C LYS A 940 -11.32 -14.29 43.56
N ASN A 941 -11.30 -15.17 42.57
CA ASN A 941 -11.14 -14.82 41.16
C ASN A 941 -11.93 -15.79 40.25
N PRO A 942 -13.09 -15.36 39.71
CA PRO A 942 -13.90 -16.16 38.80
C PRO A 942 -13.25 -16.46 37.45
N THR A 943 -12.17 -15.76 37.05
CA THR A 943 -11.56 -15.94 35.71
C THR A 943 -10.49 -17.01 35.65
N LEU A 944 -10.29 -17.79 36.72
CA LEU A 944 -9.29 -18.83 36.76
C LEU A 944 -9.78 -20.11 36.04
N PRO A 945 -9.03 -20.64 35.05
CA PRO A 945 -9.43 -21.85 34.33
C PRO A 945 -9.28 -23.14 35.16
N ALA A 946 -8.26 -23.20 36.03
CA ALA A 946 -7.94 -24.42 36.78
C ALA A 946 -9.07 -24.89 37.73
N PRO A 947 -9.74 -24.02 38.52
CA PRO A 947 -10.90 -24.42 39.30
C PRO A 947 -12.08 -24.93 38.46
N HIS A 948 -12.34 -24.32 37.30
CA HIS A 948 -13.44 -24.77 36.44
C HIS A 948 -13.19 -26.18 35.91
N TRP A 949 -11.97 -26.45 35.42
CA TRP A 949 -11.58 -27.80 35.03
C TRP A 949 -11.64 -28.80 36.22
N GLY A 950 -11.12 -28.42 37.38
CA GLY A 950 -11.10 -29.28 38.58
C GLY A 950 -12.49 -29.60 39.12
N LEU A 951 -13.41 -28.62 39.13
CA LEU A 951 -14.81 -28.82 39.52
C LEU A 951 -15.59 -29.61 38.46
N ALA A 952 -15.33 -29.41 37.16
CA ALA A 952 -15.92 -30.23 36.11
C ALA A 952 -15.52 -31.70 36.26
N ARG A 953 -14.23 -31.98 36.50
CA ARG A 953 -13.76 -33.34 36.77
C ARG A 953 -14.42 -33.96 37.99
N LEU A 954 -14.44 -33.26 39.12
CA LEU A 954 -15.08 -33.76 40.34
C LEU A 954 -16.58 -34.01 40.13
N ALA A 955 -17.28 -33.14 39.41
CA ALA A 955 -18.68 -33.35 39.06
C ALA A 955 -18.88 -34.58 38.17
N LEU A 956 -17.95 -34.89 37.26
CA LEU A 956 -18.01 -36.10 36.44
C LEU A 956 -17.71 -37.38 37.25
N ASP A 957 -16.75 -37.32 38.17
CA ASP A 957 -16.46 -38.40 39.12
C ASP A 957 -17.68 -38.67 40.04
N ASP A 958 -18.45 -37.64 40.40
CA ASP A 958 -19.72 -37.74 41.15
C ASP A 958 -20.95 -38.12 40.28
N GLY A 959 -20.82 -38.11 38.94
CA GLY A 959 -21.92 -38.35 37.99
C GLY A 959 -22.82 -37.15 37.65
N GLU A 960 -22.51 -35.95 38.15
CA GLU A 960 -23.26 -34.69 37.97
C GLU A 960 -23.00 -34.01 36.60
N ARG A 961 -23.35 -34.69 35.49
CA ARG A 961 -23.04 -34.28 34.10
C ARG A 961 -23.40 -32.81 33.75
N GLU A 962 -24.58 -32.32 34.13
CA GLU A 962 -25.01 -30.94 33.82
C GLU A 962 -24.11 -29.87 34.46
N ARG A 963 -23.64 -30.11 35.69
CA ARG A 963 -22.74 -29.20 36.40
C ARG A 963 -21.34 -29.24 35.79
N ALA A 964 -20.91 -30.40 35.32
CA ALA A 964 -19.66 -30.54 34.58
C ALA A 964 -19.69 -29.75 33.27
N ALA A 965 -20.74 -29.91 32.45
CA ALA A 965 -20.95 -29.12 31.23
C ALA A 965 -20.88 -27.61 31.53
N THR A 966 -21.69 -27.14 32.50
CA THR A 966 -21.70 -25.72 32.94
C THR A 966 -20.30 -25.18 33.29
N HIS A 967 -19.41 -26.01 33.85
CA HIS A 967 -18.04 -25.60 34.17
C HIS A 967 -17.08 -25.68 32.98
N LEU A 968 -17.27 -26.63 32.05
CA LEU A 968 -16.51 -26.71 30.80
C LEU A 968 -16.85 -25.56 29.86
N ASP A 969 -18.12 -25.18 29.76
CA ASP A 969 -18.57 -24.07 28.90
C ASP A 969 -18.05 -22.73 29.42
N ARG A 970 -17.98 -22.55 30.75
CA ARG A 970 -17.31 -21.40 31.37
C ARG A 970 -15.80 -21.41 31.11
N LEU A 971 -15.15 -22.57 31.19
CA LEU A 971 -13.72 -22.71 30.89
C LEU A 971 -13.40 -22.33 29.43
N GLU A 972 -14.29 -22.68 28.51
CA GLU A 972 -14.19 -22.37 27.09
C GLU A 972 -14.45 -20.89 26.78
N ALA A 973 -15.46 -20.30 27.44
CA ALA A 973 -15.77 -18.87 27.40
C ALA A 973 -14.63 -18.00 27.97
N LEU A 974 -13.85 -18.51 28.94
CA LEU A 974 -12.65 -17.83 29.45
C LEU A 974 -11.49 -17.78 28.44
N GLY A 975 -11.51 -18.62 27.40
CA GLY A 975 -10.51 -18.62 26.32
C GLY A 975 -9.07 -18.84 26.78
N ALA A 976 -8.88 -19.65 27.81
CA ALA A 976 -7.55 -19.92 28.35
C ALA A 976 -6.70 -20.76 27.38
N SER A 977 -5.44 -20.36 27.20
CA SER A 977 -4.46 -21.04 26.33
C SER A 977 -4.19 -22.50 26.74
N PRO A 978 -3.55 -23.33 25.89
CA PRO A 978 -3.12 -24.68 26.25
C PRO A 978 -2.40 -24.74 27.62
N PRO A 979 -2.69 -25.75 28.46
CA PRO A 979 -3.36 -27.02 28.12
C PRO A 979 -4.89 -27.04 28.33
N TRP A 980 -5.54 -25.91 28.63
CA TRP A 980 -6.94 -25.92 29.09
C TRP A 980 -7.97 -26.41 28.05
N PRO A 981 -7.91 -26.03 26.75
CA PRO A 981 -8.83 -26.54 25.75
C PRO A 981 -8.69 -28.06 25.57
N THR A 982 -7.45 -28.55 25.46
CA THR A 982 -7.14 -29.98 25.39
C THR A 982 -7.65 -30.76 26.60
N ARG A 983 -7.52 -30.18 27.81
CA ARG A 983 -8.00 -30.77 29.06
C ARG A 983 -9.53 -30.78 29.18
N ALA A 984 -10.21 -29.78 28.64
CA ALA A 984 -11.67 -29.74 28.58
C ALA A 984 -12.17 -30.82 27.61
N GLU A 985 -11.57 -30.88 26.42
CA GLU A 985 -11.88 -31.87 25.38
C GLU A 985 -11.60 -33.30 25.84
N THR A 986 -10.52 -33.52 26.58
CA THR A 986 -10.21 -34.83 27.17
C THR A 986 -11.30 -35.26 28.14
N LEU A 987 -11.77 -34.38 29.05
CA LEU A 987 -12.89 -34.69 29.95
C LEU A 987 -14.20 -34.96 29.19
N ARG A 988 -14.50 -34.20 28.13
CA ARG A 988 -15.68 -34.42 27.28
C ARG A 988 -15.64 -35.82 26.64
N ARG A 989 -14.47 -36.24 26.14
CA ARG A 989 -14.27 -37.58 25.56
C ARG A 989 -14.29 -38.71 26.60
N GLU A 990 -13.58 -38.55 27.72
CA GLU A 990 -13.48 -39.56 28.80
C GLU A 990 -14.86 -39.95 29.36
N PHE A 991 -15.80 -39.00 29.42
CA PHE A 991 -17.14 -39.22 29.97
C PHE A 991 -18.26 -39.27 28.92
N ALA A 992 -17.89 -39.35 27.63
CA ALA A 992 -18.81 -39.40 26.48
C ALA A 992 -19.88 -38.30 26.50
N LEU A 993 -19.43 -37.05 26.64
CA LEU A 993 -20.25 -35.83 26.55
C LEU A 993 -20.35 -35.27 25.12
N ALA A 994 -19.83 -35.98 24.11
CA ALA A 994 -19.94 -35.60 22.71
C ALA A 994 -21.29 -36.09 22.15
N ASP A 995 -22.10 -35.13 21.71
CA ASP A 995 -23.28 -35.22 20.83
C ASP A 995 -24.27 -36.37 21.07
N ALA A 996 -25.29 -36.06 21.88
CA ALA A 996 -26.53 -36.84 21.98
C ALA A 996 -27.73 -36.19 21.25
N ASP A 997 -27.50 -35.09 20.51
CA ASP A 997 -28.52 -34.32 19.78
C ASP A 997 -28.04 -33.94 18.37
N ASP A 998 -28.02 -34.90 17.44
CA ASP A 998 -28.54 -34.72 16.06
C ASP A 998 -28.42 -36.01 15.22
N ALA A 999 -29.35 -36.94 15.42
CA ALA A 999 -29.69 -37.99 14.44
C ALA A 999 -31.05 -38.62 14.75
N PRO A 1000 -32.14 -38.20 14.08
CA PRO A 1000 -33.35 -39.01 14.00
C PRO A 1000 -33.20 -40.01 12.86
N ASP A 1001 -32.87 -41.27 13.15
CA ASP A 1001 -33.54 -42.39 12.47
C ASP A 1001 -33.31 -43.74 13.15
N GLY A 1002 -34.36 -44.57 13.10
CA GLY A 1002 -34.42 -45.85 13.80
C GLY A 1002 -35.73 -46.60 13.58
N ALA A 1003 -36.38 -46.37 12.44
CA ALA A 1003 -37.54 -47.13 11.99
C ALA A 1003 -37.12 -48.07 10.86
N GLU A 1004 -36.60 -49.25 11.18
CA GLU A 1004 -36.65 -50.38 10.26
C GLU A 1004 -36.57 -51.73 11.01
N ASP A 1005 -37.73 -52.15 11.50
CA ASP A 1005 -38.01 -53.52 11.90
C ASP A 1005 -39.13 -54.03 10.98
N ARG A 1006 -38.79 -54.29 9.71
CA ARG A 1006 -39.63 -54.96 8.69
C ARG A 1006 -38.84 -55.49 7.49
N GLU A 1007 -38.50 -56.78 7.59
CA GLU A 1007 -38.04 -57.74 6.55
C GLU A 1007 -36.74 -57.45 5.78
#